data_AF-A0A2E4A8Y9-F1
#
_entry.id   AF-A0A2E4A8Y9-F1
#
_cell.length_a   1.000
_cell.length_b   1.000
_cell.length_c   1.000
_cell.angle_alpha   90.00
_cell.angle_beta   90.00
_cell.angle_gamma   90.00
#
_symmetry.space_group_name_H-M   'P 1'
#
loop_
_entity.id
_entity.type
_entity.pdbx_description
1 polymer ?
#
loop_
_entity_poly.entity_id
_entity_poly.type
_entity_poly.pdbx_seq_one_letter_code
_entity_poly.pdbx_strand_id
1 'polypeptide(L)'
;MKALTPAKSLTSEIRSALSMNELNDSVRETADRFSSFCDACIDRLDQCFNASKAEEAVRLAEKGDPLIDSVEVLERFPLFEEWVNYCEENSIKQPQRIETGSTERLVGLYKQWKGSVDFLRKKYREAAILKNESVLLSCLGKILKIDPTDEAAKDETKRILKRHFRDELKDLDEIVENEDRLSAMAIADRLDQLPFDELKKGKSWEKAIEWLNAERRASDQKIADRLLINLPSQCEQRMLEAVQDAVKEIEKTTRSHGISLKPNDQETLDQAKGWIKDEIDLLDKEEKSKDIKSRFDKSFNNLEANLSAVLKSPLDEIENTRRKLTNSWAEFEKIGLIPGGGISEKVNEFKKVLDSKILKLKKKKRRKLIIKVSTICFTIFFISYYGFAQWKSRAILVEFNGYKKVGAARPFERLLRSTETYNLPVAVLARMGPDLKKAKGWLSIEMDKYQSLNDDIKKLRTEADSGFGRPISEYWKEFKDLELGIRETVNDLEKELNEQKSLLDNKWDNYRANYIAEQRGRRRDVLEQIKLILRDDPALSEVSRDEEFVQKVNSINDEFDDSMKVVIPPAFLLDEIKDKSRSQGALLKDLIGKIDSFREVNNQIKVAESYAQFKSAFKSFEDKKFNGTPEQSVANQFSANNKELVNLIGDVLIPGQADSWKVYLQNRNKDQIFPKDIEEAERVVLNGVSGYRRYMNLHKCFFLEVPSGKTFHKFCDGPTKLRNRKVGPNSIVERSGYFFENTKFEPLKFNFFASGKFGLKDQKLKKAEGVTLSSEEMTPEAKLFNLILPSQRLMSQSQQYYKEGVLGVFDEINQSDADPLFKSYLATELSKAVLRRSYQWGLLMAPNFMKDLEELQKTKPAILGLNDWMVDSRYAEEKKALLDMFSTNAKTSYVKAFKVNRALAESVIDDGFAYAGYTDHTGSLVLLEEAKKASVLYGASDLSKGATALYRKLASNSNDWNSEGRINPFTPLIYFKGDRKKSFQMASKLLDMTEEEVKLYAVPFFLTD
;
A
#
# COMPACT_ATOMS: atom_id res chain seq x y z
N MET A 1 21.35 3.97 3.98
CA MET A 1 22.30 3.46 4.99
C MET A 1 21.69 2.23 5.67
N LYS A 2 22.18 1.02 5.38
CA LYS A 2 21.88 -0.17 6.20
C LYS A 2 22.95 -0.19 7.28
N ALA A 3 22.59 -0.42 8.54
CA ALA A 3 23.54 -0.72 9.61
C ALA A 3 24.71 -1.54 9.05
N LEU A 4 25.96 -1.14 9.29
CA LEU A 4 27.11 -1.99 9.05
C LEU A 4 27.00 -3.14 10.05
N THR A 5 26.19 -4.14 9.71
CA THR A 5 26.21 -5.43 10.40
C THR A 5 27.65 -5.96 10.32
N PRO A 6 28.13 -6.71 11.32
CA PRO A 6 29.48 -7.27 11.28
C PRO A 6 29.77 -8.02 9.97
N ALA A 7 28.76 -8.70 9.42
CA ALA A 7 28.80 -9.33 8.10
C ALA A 7 29.20 -8.35 6.98
N LYS A 8 28.62 -7.15 6.95
CA LYS A 8 28.91 -6.13 5.93
C LYS A 8 30.30 -5.54 6.08
N SER A 9 30.74 -5.26 7.31
CA SER A 9 32.10 -4.78 7.58
C SER A 9 33.11 -5.77 7.04
N LEU A 10 32.96 -7.05 7.40
CA LEU A 10 33.85 -8.12 6.96
C LEU A 10 33.82 -8.31 5.44
N THR A 11 32.65 -8.30 4.79
CA THR A 11 32.60 -8.38 3.32
C THR A 11 33.21 -7.17 2.61
N SER A 12 33.24 -5.99 3.25
CA SER A 12 33.90 -4.79 2.73
C SER A 12 35.41 -4.85 2.92
N GLU A 13 35.87 -5.33 4.07
CA GLU A 13 37.29 -5.58 4.36
C GLU A 13 37.85 -6.61 3.37
N ILE A 14 37.10 -7.68 3.06
CA ILE A 14 37.45 -8.68 2.04
C ILE A 14 37.54 -8.06 0.65
N ARG A 15 36.56 -7.22 0.25
CA ARG A 15 36.64 -6.50 -1.04
C ARG A 15 37.89 -5.66 -1.15
N SER A 16 38.25 -4.95 -0.08
CA SER A 16 39.48 -4.16 -0.03
C SER A 16 40.71 -5.05 -0.16
N ALA A 17 40.77 -6.17 0.57
CA ALA A 17 41.87 -7.13 0.53
C ALA A 17 42.07 -7.71 -0.88
N LEU A 18 40.98 -8.16 -1.52
CA LEU A 18 41.01 -8.68 -2.89
C LEU A 18 41.42 -7.61 -3.93
N SER A 19 41.06 -6.34 -3.69
CA SER A 19 41.43 -5.24 -4.59
C SER A 19 42.92 -4.85 -4.50
N MET A 20 43.50 -4.93 -3.31
CA MET A 20 44.91 -4.61 -3.08
C MET A 20 45.83 -5.77 -3.45
N ASN A 21 45.34 -7.02 -3.36
CA ASN A 21 46.06 -8.24 -3.71
C ASN A 21 47.43 -8.39 -3.00
N GLU A 22 47.56 -7.85 -1.80
CA GLU A 22 48.75 -7.94 -0.95
C GLU A 22 48.43 -8.70 0.33
N LEU A 23 49.23 -9.73 0.64
CA LEU A 23 49.09 -10.50 1.88
C LEU A 23 49.78 -9.75 3.03
N ASN A 24 48.98 -9.22 3.97
CA ASN A 24 49.48 -8.61 5.21
C ASN A 24 48.77 -9.19 6.44
N ASP A 25 49.26 -8.86 7.64
CA ASP A 25 48.71 -9.38 8.90
C ASP A 25 47.22 -9.01 9.10
N SER A 26 46.80 -7.85 8.59
CA SER A 26 45.39 -7.40 8.64
C SER A 26 44.47 -8.28 7.78
N VAL A 27 44.93 -8.73 6.61
CA VAL A 27 44.18 -9.65 5.73
C VAL A 27 44.01 -11.02 6.39
N ARG A 28 45.04 -11.52 7.09
CA ARG A 28 44.95 -12.77 7.86
C ARG A 28 43.96 -12.66 9.02
N GLU A 29 44.02 -11.56 9.78
CA GLU A 29 43.06 -11.30 10.85
C GLU A 29 41.62 -11.20 10.33
N THR A 30 41.42 -10.55 9.18
CA THR A 30 40.11 -10.45 8.51
C THR A 30 39.58 -11.82 8.10
N ALA A 31 40.44 -12.69 7.56
CA ALA A 31 40.06 -14.05 7.17
C ALA A 31 39.63 -14.90 8.37
N ASP A 32 40.38 -14.85 9.48
CA ASP A 32 40.04 -15.57 10.70
C ASP A 32 38.72 -15.07 11.32
N ARG A 33 38.52 -13.74 11.35
CA ARG A 33 37.28 -13.13 11.82
C ARG A 33 36.09 -13.50 10.93
N PHE A 34 36.27 -13.51 9.61
CA PHE A 34 35.22 -13.88 8.66
C PHE A 34 34.85 -15.36 8.75
N SER A 35 35.84 -16.24 8.81
CA SER A 35 35.64 -17.69 8.99
C SER A 35 34.90 -17.98 10.29
N SER A 36 35.35 -17.41 11.41
CA SER A 36 34.70 -17.56 12.72
C SER A 36 33.27 -17.01 12.74
N PHE A 37 33.01 -15.91 12.02
CA PHE A 37 31.68 -15.32 11.92
C PHE A 37 30.73 -16.19 11.09
N CYS A 38 31.22 -16.81 10.00
CA CYS A 38 30.44 -17.76 9.21
C CYS A 38 30.08 -19.00 10.04
N ASP A 39 31.06 -19.58 10.74
CA ASP A 39 30.86 -20.74 11.63
C ASP A 39 29.78 -20.42 12.69
N ALA A 40 29.88 -19.26 13.35
CA ALA A 40 28.89 -18.82 14.35
C ALA A 40 27.48 -18.57 13.78
N CYS A 41 27.37 -18.13 12.52
CA CYS A 41 26.09 -17.97 11.84
C CYS A 41 25.46 -19.33 11.49
N ILE A 42 26.27 -20.28 11.03
CA ILE A 42 25.83 -21.65 10.70
C ILE A 42 25.33 -22.35 11.97
N ASP A 43 26.11 -22.33 13.05
CA ASP A 43 25.70 -22.93 14.33
C ASP A 43 24.38 -22.36 14.85
N ARG A 44 24.16 -21.04 14.69
CA ARG A 44 22.93 -20.39 15.12
C ARG A 44 21.76 -20.70 14.19
N LEU A 45 22.00 -20.84 12.88
CA LEU A 45 20.99 -21.29 11.92
C LEU A 45 20.52 -22.70 12.26
N ASP A 46 21.45 -23.61 12.55
CA ASP A 46 21.13 -24.98 12.95
C ASP A 46 20.32 -25.03 14.25
N GLN A 47 20.66 -24.21 15.24
CA GLN A 47 19.87 -24.07 16.46
C GLN A 47 18.46 -23.55 16.18
N CYS A 48 18.30 -22.61 15.25
CA CYS A 48 16.99 -22.08 14.86
C CYS A 48 16.14 -23.12 14.13
N PHE A 49 16.74 -23.89 13.22
CA PHE A 49 16.04 -24.90 12.42
C PHE A 49 15.67 -26.15 13.23
N ASN A 50 16.42 -26.45 14.30
CA ASN A 50 16.16 -27.57 15.20
C ASN A 50 15.33 -27.19 16.44
N ALA A 51 14.92 -25.92 16.59
CA ALA A 51 14.12 -25.48 17.72
C ALA A 51 12.71 -26.09 17.71
N SER A 52 12.22 -26.47 18.90
CA SER A 52 10.93 -27.16 19.05
C SER A 52 9.70 -26.29 18.76
N LYS A 53 9.85 -24.96 18.88
CA LYS A 53 8.79 -23.96 18.67
C LYS A 53 9.32 -22.79 17.85
N ALA A 54 8.49 -22.27 16.96
CA ALA A 54 8.83 -21.09 16.14
C ALA A 54 9.20 -19.85 16.98
N GLU A 55 8.55 -19.65 18.14
CA GLU A 55 8.89 -18.56 19.09
C GLU A 55 10.34 -18.66 19.61
N GLU A 56 10.79 -19.86 19.95
CA GLU A 56 12.14 -20.12 20.44
C GLU A 56 13.17 -19.88 19.33
N ALA A 57 12.88 -20.36 18.12
CA ALA A 57 13.70 -20.14 16.93
C ALA A 57 13.87 -18.63 16.63
N VAL A 58 12.77 -17.86 16.67
CA VAL A 58 12.81 -16.41 16.42
C VAL A 58 13.61 -15.69 17.51
N ARG A 59 13.46 -16.08 18.78
CA ARG A 59 14.25 -15.49 19.88
C ARG A 59 15.75 -15.79 19.75
N LEU A 60 16.10 -17.01 19.32
CA LEU A 60 17.48 -17.40 19.05
C LEU A 60 18.08 -16.61 17.88
N ALA A 61 17.33 -16.46 16.78
CA ALA A 61 17.73 -15.66 15.63
C ALA A 61 17.95 -14.17 15.98
N GLU A 62 17.31 -13.71 17.05
CA GLU A 62 17.31 -12.33 17.53
C GLU A 62 18.23 -12.08 18.74
N LYS A 63 19.01 -13.09 19.14
CA LYS A 63 19.98 -13.02 20.23
C LYS A 63 21.30 -12.43 19.73
N GLY A 64 21.63 -11.20 20.14
CA GLY A 64 22.79 -10.46 19.66
C GLY A 64 22.50 -9.81 18.30
N ASP A 65 23.42 -9.92 17.34
CA ASP A 65 23.21 -9.41 15.99
C ASP A 65 22.08 -10.17 15.27
N PRO A 66 21.17 -9.46 14.57
CA PRO A 66 20.08 -10.09 13.84
C PRO A 66 20.56 -11.10 12.80
N LEU A 67 20.24 -12.38 13.00
CA LEU A 67 20.72 -13.45 12.14
C LEU A 67 20.22 -13.32 10.69
N ILE A 68 18.96 -12.89 10.48
CA ILE A 68 18.40 -12.65 9.14
C ILE A 68 19.28 -11.68 8.33
N ASP A 69 19.75 -10.60 8.96
CA ASP A 69 20.48 -9.55 8.26
C ASP A 69 21.93 -9.98 7.94
N SER A 70 22.54 -10.80 8.79
CA SER A 70 23.89 -11.36 8.56
C SER A 70 23.86 -12.48 7.50
N VAL A 71 22.89 -13.40 7.59
CA VAL A 71 22.76 -14.53 6.67
C VAL A 71 22.43 -14.05 5.25
N GLU A 72 21.54 -13.06 5.10
CA GLU A 72 21.22 -12.50 3.77
C GLU A 72 22.46 -11.89 3.08
N VAL A 73 23.35 -11.27 3.85
CA VAL A 73 24.59 -10.66 3.32
C VAL A 73 25.60 -11.72 2.91
N LEU A 74 25.80 -12.74 3.76
CA LEU A 74 26.76 -13.81 3.51
C LEU A 74 26.30 -14.73 2.37
N GLU A 75 25.02 -15.10 2.34
CA GLU A 75 24.43 -15.95 1.29
C GLU A 75 24.51 -15.28 -0.09
N ARG A 76 24.41 -13.95 -0.15
CA ARG A 76 24.47 -13.15 -1.39
C ARG A 76 25.82 -12.51 -1.66
N PHE A 77 26.89 -12.93 -0.99
CA PHE A 77 28.21 -12.34 -1.19
C PHE A 77 28.84 -12.83 -2.52
N PRO A 78 29.01 -11.96 -3.54
CA PRO A 78 29.40 -12.41 -4.88
C PRO A 78 30.86 -12.84 -4.97
N LEU A 79 31.75 -12.27 -4.13
CA LEU A 79 33.18 -12.58 -4.13
C LEU A 79 33.55 -13.73 -3.19
N PHE A 80 32.57 -14.54 -2.78
CA PHE A 80 32.82 -15.64 -1.83
C PHE A 80 33.80 -16.67 -2.42
N GLU A 81 33.59 -17.10 -3.67
CA GLU A 81 34.46 -18.07 -4.35
C GLU A 81 35.86 -17.50 -4.59
N GLU A 82 35.97 -16.24 -5.01
CA GLU A 82 37.26 -15.56 -5.14
C GLU A 82 38.00 -15.47 -3.80
N TRP A 83 37.29 -15.21 -2.70
CA TRP A 83 37.89 -15.16 -1.37
C TRP A 83 38.33 -16.54 -0.87
N VAL A 84 37.57 -17.60 -1.15
CA VAL A 84 37.96 -18.98 -0.84
C VAL A 84 39.22 -19.36 -1.61
N ASN A 85 39.27 -19.07 -2.91
CA ASN A 85 40.44 -19.32 -3.75
C ASN A 85 41.66 -18.52 -3.26
N TYR A 86 41.48 -17.24 -2.91
CA TYR A 86 42.53 -16.40 -2.34
C TYR A 86 43.06 -16.96 -1.01
N CYS A 87 42.17 -17.44 -0.14
CA CYS A 87 42.56 -18.08 1.12
C CYS A 87 43.32 -19.40 0.88
N GLU A 88 42.89 -20.20 -0.10
CA GLU A 88 43.56 -21.44 -0.49
C GLU A 88 44.97 -21.19 -1.03
N GLU A 89 45.10 -20.25 -1.99
CA GLU A 89 46.39 -19.87 -2.59
C GLU A 89 47.38 -19.32 -1.54
N ASN A 90 46.88 -18.63 -0.51
CA ASN A 90 47.69 -18.01 0.53
C ASN A 90 47.79 -18.84 1.83
N SER A 91 47.30 -20.09 1.85
CA SER A 91 47.32 -21.00 3.01
C SER A 91 46.66 -20.43 4.28
N ILE A 92 45.53 -19.73 4.12
CA ILE A 92 44.70 -19.16 5.21
C ILE A 92 43.45 -20.04 5.42
N LYS A 93 42.88 -20.04 6.64
CA LYS A 93 41.66 -20.81 6.96
C LYS A 93 40.51 -20.43 6.04
N GLN A 94 39.97 -21.41 5.31
CA GLN A 94 38.82 -21.21 4.43
C GLN A 94 37.52 -21.02 5.24
N PRO A 95 36.67 -20.05 4.89
CA PRO A 95 35.36 -19.89 5.51
C PRO A 95 34.36 -20.95 5.01
N GLN A 96 33.46 -21.41 5.89
CA GLN A 96 32.36 -22.28 5.49
C GLN A 96 31.26 -21.50 4.76
N ARG A 97 30.66 -22.12 3.74
CA ARG A 97 29.59 -21.53 2.95
C ARG A 97 28.24 -21.76 3.60
N ILE A 98 27.43 -20.71 3.70
CA ILE A 98 26.03 -20.81 4.13
C ILE A 98 25.20 -21.43 3.00
N GLU A 99 24.34 -22.39 3.34
CA GLU A 99 23.44 -23.06 2.41
C GLU A 99 22.47 -22.06 1.75
N THR A 100 22.32 -22.13 0.42
CA THR A 100 21.36 -21.31 -0.33
C THR A 100 19.93 -21.63 0.06
N GLY A 101 19.10 -20.61 0.29
CA GLY A 101 17.75 -20.73 0.82
C GLY A 101 17.64 -20.61 2.35
N SER A 102 18.77 -20.49 3.07
CA SER A 102 18.78 -20.33 4.53
C SER A 102 18.02 -19.08 4.99
N THR A 103 18.16 -17.95 4.28
CA THR A 103 17.41 -16.71 4.59
C THR A 103 15.90 -16.91 4.47
N GLU A 104 15.42 -17.59 3.41
CA GLU A 104 14.00 -17.81 3.18
C GLU A 104 13.39 -18.76 4.21
N ARG A 105 14.12 -19.83 4.56
CA ARG A 105 13.74 -20.78 5.60
C ARG A 105 13.65 -20.10 6.96
N LEU A 106 14.59 -19.21 7.28
CA LEU A 106 14.58 -18.42 8.51
C LEU A 106 13.38 -17.45 8.55
N VAL A 107 13.07 -16.74 7.45
CA VAL A 107 11.86 -15.90 7.35
C VAL A 107 10.58 -16.73 7.49
N GLY A 108 10.58 -17.97 7.00
CA GLY A 108 9.50 -18.94 7.20
C GLY A 108 9.17 -19.17 8.68
N LEU A 109 10.19 -19.30 9.54
CA LEU A 109 10.01 -19.45 10.99
C LEU A 109 9.36 -18.21 11.63
N TYR A 110 9.72 -17.00 11.17
CA TYR A 110 9.09 -15.77 11.65
C TYR A 110 7.61 -15.70 11.25
N LYS A 111 7.25 -16.15 10.05
CA LYS A 111 5.85 -16.20 9.60
C LYS A 111 5.02 -17.23 10.37
N GLN A 112 5.65 -18.33 10.83
CA GLN A 112 4.97 -19.35 11.62
C GLN A 112 4.60 -18.87 13.04
N TRP A 113 5.41 -18.00 13.65
CA TRP A 113 5.08 -17.41 14.95
C TRP A 113 4.23 -16.14 14.80
N LYS A 114 2.94 -16.22 15.16
CA LYS A 114 2.02 -15.07 15.10
C LYS A 114 2.50 -13.83 15.88
N GLY A 115 3.29 -14.03 16.95
CA GLY A 115 3.82 -12.94 17.78
C GLY A 115 5.08 -12.25 17.22
N SER A 116 5.61 -12.67 16.08
CA SER A 116 6.88 -12.14 15.52
C SER A 116 6.83 -10.64 15.27
N VAL A 117 5.73 -10.12 14.71
CA VAL A 117 5.59 -8.69 14.40
C VAL A 117 5.54 -7.87 15.69
N ASP A 118 4.77 -8.31 16.69
CA ASP A 118 4.69 -7.63 18.00
C ASP A 118 6.03 -7.66 18.75
N PHE A 119 6.75 -8.78 18.67
CA PHE A 119 8.09 -8.91 19.23
C PHE A 119 9.08 -7.92 18.60
N LEU A 120 9.09 -7.82 17.26
CA LEU A 120 9.92 -6.86 16.53
C LEU A 120 9.50 -5.40 16.79
N ARG A 121 8.20 -5.13 16.94
CA ARG A 121 7.69 -3.80 17.32
C ARG A 121 8.12 -3.41 18.73
N LYS A 122 8.20 -4.36 19.67
CA LYS A 122 8.74 -4.10 21.02
C LYS A 122 10.22 -3.72 20.96
N LYS A 123 11.04 -4.49 20.22
CA LYS A 123 12.45 -4.17 19.98
C LYS A 123 12.63 -2.82 19.27
N TYR A 124 11.77 -2.51 18.30
CA TYR A 124 11.75 -1.20 17.64
C TYR A 124 11.51 -0.07 18.65
N ARG A 125 10.55 -0.20 19.57
CA ARG A 125 10.29 0.82 20.61
C ARG A 125 11.50 1.01 21.54
N GLU A 126 12.13 -0.08 21.95
CA GLU A 126 13.36 -0.04 22.77
C GLU A 126 14.50 0.67 22.02
N ALA A 127 14.72 0.35 20.75
CA ALA A 127 15.69 1.02 19.90
C ALA A 127 15.36 2.50 19.66
N ALA A 128 14.08 2.87 19.62
CA ALA A 128 13.62 4.25 19.41
C ALA A 128 13.95 5.12 20.62
N ILE A 129 13.77 4.56 21.83
CA ILE A 129 14.16 5.21 23.09
C ILE A 129 15.68 5.44 23.13
N LEU A 130 16.45 4.43 22.72
CA LEU A 130 17.92 4.49 22.67
C LEU A 130 18.47 5.29 21.47
N LYS A 131 17.60 5.81 20.60
CA LYS A 131 17.94 6.51 19.35
C LYS A 131 18.89 5.72 18.43
N ASN A 132 18.80 4.38 18.45
CA ASN A 132 19.64 3.54 17.62
C ASN A 132 18.97 3.29 16.25
N GLU A 133 19.21 4.20 15.31
CA GLU A 133 18.62 4.16 13.95
C GLU A 133 18.92 2.87 13.19
N SER A 134 20.10 2.29 13.42
CA SER A 134 20.55 1.06 12.77
C SER A 134 19.63 -0.13 13.12
N VAL A 135 19.26 -0.23 14.39
CA VAL A 135 18.35 -1.26 14.92
C VAL A 135 16.91 -0.97 14.54
N LEU A 136 16.51 0.31 14.45
CA LEU A 136 15.18 0.71 13.98
C LEU A 136 14.92 0.24 12.55
N LEU A 137 15.84 0.53 11.64
CA LEU A 137 15.73 0.13 10.23
C LEU A 137 15.78 -1.39 10.07
N SER A 138 16.60 -2.09 10.86
CA SER A 138 16.65 -3.56 10.89
C SER A 138 15.29 -4.15 11.33
N CYS A 139 14.69 -3.64 12.42
CA CYS A 139 13.38 -4.11 12.90
C CYS A 139 12.27 -3.88 11.86
N LEU A 140 12.21 -2.68 11.28
CA LEU A 140 11.21 -2.35 10.25
C LEU A 140 11.41 -3.17 8.97
N GLY A 141 12.66 -3.36 8.53
CA GLY A 141 12.98 -4.20 7.38
C GLY A 141 12.57 -5.66 7.57
N LYS A 142 12.77 -6.21 8.79
CA LYS A 142 12.29 -7.55 9.14
C LYS A 142 10.76 -7.63 9.19
N ILE A 143 10.08 -6.62 9.76
CA ILE A 143 8.61 -6.54 9.74
C ILE A 143 8.10 -6.58 8.29
N LEU A 144 8.67 -5.79 7.38
CA LEU A 144 8.28 -5.76 5.97
C LEU A 144 8.58 -7.06 5.20
N LYS A 145 9.60 -7.83 5.61
CA LYS A 145 9.86 -9.18 5.05
C LYS A 145 8.84 -10.23 5.51
N ILE A 146 8.30 -10.07 6.72
CA ILE A 146 7.29 -10.96 7.30
C ILE A 146 5.90 -10.60 6.76
N ASP A 147 5.56 -9.31 6.81
CA ASP A 147 4.33 -8.71 6.34
C ASP A 147 4.62 -7.51 5.41
N PRO A 148 4.70 -7.74 4.08
CA PRO A 148 4.91 -6.68 3.10
C PRO A 148 3.77 -5.66 3.00
N THR A 149 2.62 -5.91 3.64
CA THR A 149 1.44 -5.04 3.60
C THR A 149 1.35 -4.09 4.79
N ASP A 150 2.27 -4.17 5.75
CA ASP A 150 2.31 -3.28 6.92
C ASP A 150 2.64 -1.83 6.53
N GLU A 151 1.60 -1.03 6.28
CA GLU A 151 1.72 0.39 5.89
C GLU A 151 2.41 1.24 6.97
N ALA A 152 2.24 0.93 8.26
CA ALA A 152 2.90 1.66 9.34
C ALA A 152 4.42 1.44 9.30
N ALA A 153 4.86 0.21 9.01
CA ALA A 153 6.29 -0.08 8.84
C ALA A 153 6.87 0.56 7.58
N LYS A 154 6.11 0.65 6.47
CA LYS A 154 6.53 1.34 5.24
C LYS A 154 6.70 2.84 5.47
N ASP A 155 5.70 3.49 6.06
CA ASP A 155 5.72 4.93 6.32
C ASP A 155 6.82 5.32 7.29
N GLU A 156 7.02 4.55 8.36
CA GLU A 156 8.07 4.82 9.33
C GLU A 156 9.46 4.58 8.74
N THR A 157 9.65 3.54 7.91
CA THR A 157 10.90 3.32 7.17
C THR A 157 11.19 4.51 6.25
N LYS A 158 10.18 4.98 5.51
CA LYS A 158 10.28 6.15 4.63
C LYS A 158 10.62 7.41 5.42
N ARG A 159 10.02 7.60 6.61
CA ARG A 159 10.28 8.75 7.50
C ARG A 159 11.71 8.77 8.02
N ILE A 160 12.20 7.65 8.54
CA ILE A 160 13.57 7.55 9.08
C ILE A 160 14.59 7.76 7.96
N LEU A 161 14.41 7.09 6.82
CA LEU A 161 15.31 7.24 5.68
C LEU A 161 15.28 8.66 5.10
N LYS A 162 14.11 9.32 5.07
CA LYS A 162 13.98 10.73 4.62
C LYS A 162 14.64 11.72 5.58
N ARG A 163 14.60 11.46 6.90
CA ARG A 163 15.32 12.26 7.90
C ARG A 163 16.83 12.12 7.71
N HIS A 164 17.31 10.88 7.68
CA HIS A 164 18.71 10.58 7.44
C HIS A 164 19.23 11.18 6.13
N PHE A 165 18.43 11.13 5.05
CA PHE A 165 18.80 11.73 3.78
C PHE A 165 19.06 13.24 3.94
N ARG A 166 18.20 13.95 4.68
CA ARG A 166 18.34 15.39 4.91
C ARG A 166 19.52 15.73 5.81
N ASP A 167 19.82 14.88 6.79
CA ASP A 167 20.94 15.11 7.71
C ASP A 167 22.27 14.94 6.95
N GLU A 168 22.44 13.86 6.19
CA GLU A 168 23.65 13.68 5.35
C GLU A 168 23.75 14.69 4.21
N LEU A 169 22.63 15.22 3.69
CA LEU A 169 22.67 16.28 2.68
C LEU A 169 23.27 17.57 3.27
N LYS A 170 23.03 17.85 4.56
CA LYS A 170 23.67 18.99 5.24
C LYS A 170 25.16 18.76 5.43
N ASP A 171 25.55 17.53 5.80
CA ASP A 171 26.96 17.17 5.92
C ASP A 171 27.65 17.25 4.54
N LEU A 172 26.95 16.86 3.46
CA LEU A 172 27.42 16.99 2.09
C LEU A 172 27.65 18.45 1.69
N ASP A 173 26.80 19.37 2.12
CA ASP A 173 26.99 20.81 1.88
C ASP A 173 28.32 21.29 2.47
N GLU A 174 28.60 20.95 3.74
CA GLU A 174 29.85 21.31 4.42
C GLU A 174 31.08 20.65 3.78
N ILE A 175 30.98 19.39 3.37
CA ILE A 175 32.09 18.64 2.76
C ILE A 175 32.42 19.16 1.35
N VAL A 176 31.40 19.53 0.58
CA VAL A 176 31.58 20.09 -0.77
C VAL A 176 32.13 21.52 -0.72
N GLU A 177 31.75 22.32 0.27
CA GLU A 177 32.35 23.64 0.54
C GLU A 177 33.84 23.54 0.91
N ASN A 178 34.22 22.49 1.65
CA ASN A 178 35.61 22.20 2.01
C ASN A 178 36.42 21.50 0.90
N GLU A 179 35.83 21.27 -0.28
CA GLU A 179 36.43 20.57 -1.42
C GLU A 179 36.95 19.14 -1.14
N ASP A 180 36.45 18.47 -0.08
CA ASP A 180 36.79 17.08 0.19
C ASP A 180 36.00 16.13 -0.73
N ARG A 181 36.58 15.89 -1.91
CA ARG A 181 35.96 15.11 -2.98
C ARG A 181 35.64 13.67 -2.57
N LEU A 182 36.53 13.00 -1.84
CA LEU A 182 36.38 11.58 -1.50
C LEU A 182 35.20 11.37 -0.54
N SER A 183 35.11 12.20 0.50
CA SER A 183 34.00 12.16 1.45
C SER A 183 32.67 12.56 0.78
N ALA A 184 32.70 13.57 -0.09
CA ALA A 184 31.51 14.03 -0.82
C ALA A 184 30.95 12.93 -1.74
N MET A 185 31.83 12.25 -2.48
CA MET A 185 31.46 11.15 -3.36
C MET A 185 30.90 9.96 -2.57
N ALA A 186 31.49 9.62 -1.42
CA ALA A 186 31.01 8.53 -0.57
C ALA A 186 29.61 8.80 0.00
N ILE A 187 29.30 10.06 0.37
CA ILE A 187 27.96 10.45 0.80
C ILE A 187 26.99 10.42 -0.39
N ALA A 188 27.37 11.02 -1.51
CA ALA A 188 26.53 11.07 -2.71
C ALA A 188 26.17 9.67 -3.22
N ASP A 189 27.11 8.72 -3.22
CA ASP A 189 26.86 7.32 -3.59
C ASP A 189 25.84 6.64 -2.68
N ARG A 190 25.95 6.83 -1.37
CA ARG A 190 25.00 6.27 -0.39
C ARG A 190 23.60 6.87 -0.52
N LEU A 191 23.51 8.16 -0.82
CA LEU A 191 22.25 8.88 -0.96
C LEU A 191 21.58 8.61 -2.31
N ASP A 192 22.35 8.43 -3.39
CA ASP A 192 21.81 8.18 -4.73
C ASP A 192 21.04 6.85 -4.81
N GLN A 193 21.45 5.87 -4.00
CA GLN A 193 20.76 4.58 -3.84
C GLN A 193 19.38 4.68 -3.15
N LEU A 194 18.98 5.83 -2.62
CA LEU A 194 17.70 6.03 -1.93
C LEU A 194 16.62 6.59 -2.88
N PRO A 195 15.35 6.17 -2.75
CA PRO A 195 14.26 6.52 -3.67
C PRO A 195 13.65 7.90 -3.37
N PHE A 196 14.48 8.90 -3.09
CA PHE A 196 14.06 10.26 -2.73
C PHE A 196 14.51 11.29 -3.77
N ASP A 197 14.14 11.07 -5.03
CA ASP A 197 14.58 11.92 -6.15
C ASP A 197 14.18 13.40 -5.98
N GLU A 198 13.10 13.68 -5.25
CA GLU A 198 12.70 15.03 -4.87
C GLU A 198 13.76 15.79 -4.05
N LEU A 199 14.57 15.07 -3.28
CA LEU A 199 15.62 15.62 -2.41
C LEU A 199 17.01 15.62 -3.06
N LYS A 200 17.17 14.95 -4.21
CA LYS A 200 18.42 14.87 -4.99
C LYS A 200 18.63 16.14 -5.84
N LYS A 201 18.64 17.31 -5.20
CA LYS A 201 18.70 18.62 -5.85
C LYS A 201 19.56 19.59 -5.03
N GLY A 202 20.19 20.55 -5.70
CA GLY A 202 21.01 21.58 -5.05
C GLY A 202 22.46 21.55 -5.53
N LYS A 203 23.17 22.66 -5.35
CA LYS A 203 24.52 22.86 -5.92
C LYS A 203 25.54 21.85 -5.39
N SER A 204 25.51 21.54 -4.10
CA SER A 204 26.44 20.58 -3.48
C SER A 204 26.17 19.14 -3.94
N TRP A 205 24.90 18.78 -4.07
CA TRP A 205 24.47 17.49 -4.63
C TRP A 205 24.93 17.33 -6.08
N GLU A 206 24.64 18.32 -6.92
CA GLU A 206 25.04 18.32 -8.35
C GLU A 206 26.56 18.18 -8.49
N LYS A 207 27.33 18.96 -7.72
CA LYS A 207 28.81 18.92 -7.74
C LYS A 207 29.37 17.59 -7.22
N ALA A 208 28.81 17.03 -6.15
CA ALA A 208 29.22 15.73 -5.62
C ALA A 208 28.88 14.57 -6.58
N ILE A 209 27.72 14.63 -7.25
CA ILE A 209 27.32 13.66 -8.27
C ILE A 209 28.16 13.81 -9.55
N GLU A 210 28.56 15.02 -9.93
CA GLU A 210 29.52 15.22 -11.03
C GLU A 210 30.87 14.55 -10.72
N TRP A 211 31.41 14.74 -9.51
CA TRP A 211 32.63 14.06 -9.07
C TRP A 211 32.47 12.54 -9.03
N LEU A 212 31.35 12.05 -8.48
CA LEU A 212 31.05 10.63 -8.41
C LEU A 212 30.92 10.00 -9.80
N ASN A 213 30.23 10.66 -10.73
CA ASN A 213 30.07 10.19 -12.10
C ASN A 213 31.38 10.26 -12.89
N ALA A 214 32.24 11.25 -12.62
CA ALA A 214 33.57 11.31 -13.23
C ALA A 214 34.46 10.15 -12.77
N GLU A 215 34.46 9.83 -11.47
CA GLU A 215 35.23 8.70 -10.93
C GLU A 215 34.64 7.35 -11.38
N ARG A 216 33.31 7.18 -11.35
CA ARG A 216 32.64 5.99 -11.88
C ARG A 216 33.00 5.77 -13.35
N ARG A 217 32.97 6.82 -14.18
CA ARG A 217 33.44 6.74 -15.58
C ARG A 217 34.89 6.33 -15.67
N ALA A 218 35.79 6.90 -14.87
CA ALA A 218 37.22 6.56 -14.90
C ALA A 218 37.50 5.12 -14.44
N SER A 219 36.76 4.63 -13.45
CA SER A 219 36.87 3.26 -12.94
C SER A 219 36.26 2.25 -13.91
N ASP A 220 35.06 2.51 -14.41
CA ASP A 220 34.38 1.66 -15.39
C ASP A 220 35.14 1.60 -16.72
N GLN A 221 35.80 2.69 -17.12
CA GLN A 221 36.71 2.70 -18.27
C GLN A 221 37.89 1.74 -18.04
N LYS A 222 38.52 1.75 -16.85
CA LYS A 222 39.61 0.81 -16.51
C LYS A 222 39.13 -0.65 -16.46
N ILE A 223 37.93 -0.89 -15.94
CA ILE A 223 37.33 -2.24 -15.91
C ILE A 223 37.02 -2.72 -17.32
N ALA A 224 36.41 -1.87 -18.16
CA ALA A 224 36.14 -2.17 -19.56
C ALA A 224 37.43 -2.46 -20.33
N ASP A 225 38.46 -1.62 -20.18
CA ASP A 225 39.77 -1.80 -20.81
C ASP A 225 40.42 -3.13 -20.37
N ARG A 226 40.36 -3.48 -19.08
CA ARG A 226 40.90 -4.76 -18.56
C ARG A 226 40.14 -5.97 -19.11
N LEU A 227 38.81 -5.91 -19.16
CA LEU A 227 37.98 -6.99 -19.71
C LEU A 227 38.22 -7.15 -21.22
N LEU A 228 38.33 -6.04 -21.96
CA LEU A 228 38.65 -6.02 -23.39
C LEU A 228 40.02 -6.63 -23.70
N ILE A 229 41.04 -6.38 -22.87
CA ILE A 229 42.37 -7.00 -23.02
C ILE A 229 42.31 -8.52 -22.81
N ASN A 230 41.46 -9.00 -21.89
CA ASN A 230 41.38 -10.42 -21.56
C ASN A 230 40.47 -11.22 -22.50
N LEU A 231 39.50 -10.58 -23.16
CA LEU A 231 38.51 -11.23 -24.04
C LEU A 231 39.14 -12.15 -25.10
N PRO A 232 40.18 -11.74 -25.85
CA PRO A 232 40.83 -12.61 -26.82
C PRO A 232 41.40 -13.90 -26.18
N SER A 233 42.08 -13.77 -25.05
CA SER A 233 42.66 -14.93 -24.35
C SER A 233 41.59 -15.88 -23.78
N GLN A 234 40.46 -15.34 -23.31
CA GLN A 234 39.33 -16.14 -22.81
C GLN A 234 38.60 -16.88 -23.94
N CYS A 235 38.51 -16.26 -25.12
CA CYS A 235 38.01 -16.91 -26.34
C CYS A 235 38.95 -18.06 -26.78
N GLU A 236 40.27 -17.85 -26.74
CA GLU A 236 41.27 -18.90 -27.03
C GLU A 236 41.20 -20.07 -26.04
N GLN A 237 40.94 -19.78 -24.75
CA GLN A 237 40.79 -20.80 -23.70
C GLN A 237 39.38 -21.44 -23.65
N ARG A 238 38.48 -21.07 -24.57
CA ARG A 238 37.08 -21.57 -24.66
C ARG A 238 36.26 -21.38 -23.38
N MET A 239 36.48 -20.31 -22.63
CA MET A 239 35.74 -20.01 -21.40
C MET A 239 34.40 -19.31 -21.69
N LEU A 240 33.42 -20.05 -22.23
CA LEU A 240 32.16 -19.47 -22.75
C LEU A 240 31.42 -18.57 -21.74
N GLU A 241 31.24 -19.03 -20.49
CA GLU A 241 30.53 -18.26 -19.45
C GLU A 241 31.28 -16.97 -19.10
N ALA A 242 32.60 -17.04 -18.94
CA ALA A 242 33.44 -15.88 -18.65
C ALA A 242 33.43 -14.84 -19.78
N VAL A 243 33.45 -15.29 -21.05
CA VAL A 243 33.35 -14.39 -22.22
C VAL A 243 31.97 -13.77 -22.31
N GLN A 244 30.89 -14.53 -22.08
CA GLN A 244 29.52 -14.00 -22.06
C GLN A 244 29.32 -12.95 -20.98
N ASP A 245 29.85 -13.19 -19.78
CA ASP A 245 29.72 -12.27 -18.66
C ASP A 245 30.59 -11.03 -18.85
N ALA A 246 31.82 -11.17 -19.36
CA ALA A 246 32.67 -10.04 -19.73
C ALA A 246 32.02 -9.16 -20.82
N VAL A 247 31.44 -9.76 -21.87
CA VAL A 247 30.73 -9.02 -22.93
C VAL A 247 29.51 -8.28 -22.38
N LYS A 248 28.69 -8.92 -21.53
CA LYS A 248 27.54 -8.28 -20.89
C LYS A 248 27.96 -7.12 -19.99
N GLU A 249 29.02 -7.32 -19.20
CA GLU A 249 29.52 -6.29 -18.27
C GLU A 249 30.05 -5.08 -19.06
N ILE A 250 30.81 -5.31 -20.15
CA ILE A 250 31.29 -4.25 -21.06
C ILE A 250 30.10 -3.51 -21.72
N GLU A 251 29.10 -4.21 -22.24
CA GLU A 251 27.93 -3.56 -22.86
C GLU A 251 27.12 -2.74 -21.83
N LYS A 252 27.00 -3.25 -20.60
CA LYS A 252 26.29 -2.61 -19.51
C LYS A 252 27.02 -1.34 -19.05
N THR A 253 28.33 -1.38 -18.86
CA THR A 253 29.13 -0.19 -18.46
C THR A 253 29.14 0.86 -19.58
N THR A 254 29.24 0.42 -20.85
CA THR A 254 29.20 1.32 -22.02
C THR A 254 27.86 2.05 -22.15
N ARG A 255 26.73 1.34 -21.97
CA ARG A 255 25.37 1.92 -22.05
C ARG A 255 24.99 2.80 -20.85
N SER A 256 25.40 2.43 -19.64
CA SER A 256 24.99 3.13 -18.41
C SER A 256 25.72 4.46 -18.21
N HIS A 257 26.99 4.56 -18.59
CA HIS A 257 27.81 5.76 -18.33
C HIS A 257 28.21 6.55 -19.58
N GLY A 258 27.75 6.13 -20.78
CA GLY A 258 27.96 6.83 -22.04
C GLY A 258 29.42 6.82 -22.52
N ILE A 259 30.14 5.73 -22.24
CA ILE A 259 31.54 5.57 -22.63
C ILE A 259 31.60 5.26 -24.13
N SER A 260 32.43 5.98 -24.89
CA SER A 260 32.69 5.66 -26.29
C SER A 260 33.94 4.79 -26.36
N LEU A 261 33.79 3.51 -26.75
CA LEU A 261 34.92 2.62 -27.00
C LEU A 261 35.72 3.10 -28.22
N LYS A 262 37.04 2.86 -28.21
CA LYS A 262 37.87 3.13 -29.39
C LYS A 262 37.49 2.14 -30.50
N PRO A 263 37.69 2.47 -31.79
CA PRO A 263 37.32 1.59 -32.90
C PRO A 263 37.90 0.17 -32.81
N ASN A 264 39.13 0.04 -32.32
CA ASN A 264 39.83 -1.24 -32.16
C ASN A 264 39.24 -2.11 -31.02
N ASP A 265 38.78 -1.46 -29.95
CA ASP A 265 38.16 -2.12 -28.79
C ASP A 265 36.75 -2.59 -29.14
N GLN A 266 36.02 -1.79 -29.93
CA GLN A 266 34.72 -2.16 -30.48
C GLN A 266 34.83 -3.38 -31.40
N GLU A 267 35.85 -3.44 -32.26
CA GLU A 267 36.12 -4.59 -33.11
C GLU A 267 36.40 -5.85 -32.28
N THR A 268 37.19 -5.74 -31.21
CA THR A 268 37.49 -6.85 -30.29
C THR A 268 36.22 -7.38 -29.61
N LEU A 269 35.33 -6.48 -29.19
CA LEU A 269 34.04 -6.84 -28.59
C LEU A 269 33.11 -7.54 -29.59
N ASP A 270 33.06 -7.06 -30.83
CA ASP A 270 32.22 -7.64 -31.88
C ASP A 270 32.76 -9.01 -32.34
N GLN A 271 34.08 -9.20 -32.36
CA GLN A 271 34.71 -10.50 -32.58
C GLN A 271 34.37 -11.50 -31.46
N ALA A 272 34.41 -11.09 -30.19
CA ALA A 272 34.02 -11.93 -29.05
C ALA A 272 32.53 -12.33 -29.09
N LYS A 273 31.63 -11.42 -29.52
CA LYS A 273 30.20 -11.74 -29.74
C LYS A 273 29.99 -12.74 -30.87
N GLY A 274 30.75 -12.60 -31.96
CA GLY A 274 30.78 -13.59 -33.04
C GLY A 274 31.23 -14.96 -32.52
N TRP A 275 32.31 -14.98 -31.75
CA TRP A 275 32.83 -16.20 -31.13
C TRP A 275 31.83 -16.87 -30.17
N ILE A 276 31.14 -16.12 -29.29
CA ILE A 276 30.10 -16.69 -28.40
C ILE A 276 29.05 -17.45 -29.22
N LYS A 277 28.60 -16.86 -30.34
CA LYS A 277 27.59 -17.47 -31.20
C LYS A 277 28.12 -18.76 -31.83
N ASP A 278 29.34 -18.72 -32.34
CA ASP A 278 29.98 -19.87 -32.97
C ASP A 278 30.24 -21.01 -31.96
N GLU A 279 30.63 -20.68 -30.72
CA GLU A 279 30.91 -21.64 -29.64
C GLU A 279 29.62 -22.27 -29.08
N ILE A 280 28.52 -21.51 -28.93
CA ILE A 280 27.20 -22.06 -28.60
C ILE A 280 26.77 -23.05 -29.68
N ASP A 281 26.87 -22.68 -30.96
CA ASP A 281 26.53 -23.55 -32.08
C ASP A 281 27.42 -24.82 -32.12
N LEU A 282 28.67 -24.73 -31.64
CA LEU A 282 29.61 -25.84 -31.54
C LEU A 282 29.24 -26.78 -30.37
N LEU A 283 28.97 -26.25 -29.17
CA LEU A 283 28.51 -27.03 -28.01
C LEU A 283 27.17 -27.70 -28.28
N ASP A 284 26.25 -27.02 -28.96
CA ASP A 284 24.94 -27.55 -29.34
C ASP A 284 25.08 -28.70 -30.37
N LYS A 285 26.11 -28.64 -31.24
CA LYS A 285 26.51 -29.78 -32.11
C LYS A 285 27.14 -30.91 -31.29
N GLU A 286 27.97 -30.62 -30.30
CA GLU A 286 28.60 -31.64 -29.43
C GLU A 286 27.56 -32.37 -28.57
N GLU A 287 26.57 -31.68 -28.01
CA GLU A 287 25.49 -32.28 -27.21
C GLU A 287 24.57 -33.17 -28.07
N LYS A 288 24.18 -32.68 -29.27
CA LYS A 288 23.45 -33.48 -30.27
C LYS A 288 24.25 -34.72 -30.70
N SER A 289 25.58 -34.62 -30.80
CA SER A 289 26.44 -35.75 -31.13
C SER A 289 26.47 -36.82 -30.01
N LYS A 290 26.44 -36.41 -28.74
CA LYS A 290 26.40 -37.33 -27.58
C LYS A 290 25.07 -38.07 -27.46
N ASP A 291 23.93 -37.39 -27.65
CA ASP A 291 22.60 -38.02 -27.65
C ASP A 291 22.44 -39.02 -28.79
N ILE A 292 22.87 -38.66 -30.01
CA ILE A 292 22.80 -39.54 -31.18
C ILE A 292 23.72 -40.76 -31.02
N LYS A 293 24.92 -40.59 -30.46
CA LYS A 293 25.82 -41.69 -30.12
C LYS A 293 25.22 -42.63 -29.08
N SER A 294 24.62 -42.10 -28.01
CA SER A 294 23.93 -42.91 -26.98
C SER A 294 22.76 -43.74 -27.56
N ARG A 295 21.93 -43.15 -28.43
CA ARG A 295 20.82 -43.85 -29.10
C ARG A 295 21.31 -44.93 -30.07
N PHE A 296 22.38 -44.66 -30.81
CA PHE A 296 23.02 -45.63 -31.69
C PHE A 296 23.59 -46.80 -30.89
N ASP A 297 24.40 -46.53 -29.86
CA ASP A 297 25.00 -47.56 -29.01
C ASP A 297 23.92 -48.43 -28.34
N LYS A 298 22.83 -47.83 -27.85
CA LYS A 298 21.69 -48.58 -27.28
C LYS A 298 20.99 -49.48 -28.30
N SER A 299 20.79 -48.99 -29.54
CA SER A 299 20.14 -49.76 -30.60
C SER A 299 21.05 -50.87 -31.17
N PHE A 300 22.34 -50.57 -31.30
CA PHE A 300 23.37 -51.49 -31.79
C PHE A 300 23.63 -52.61 -30.77
N ASN A 301 23.84 -52.27 -29.49
CA ASN A 301 24.08 -53.26 -28.44
C ASN A 301 22.86 -54.17 -28.20
N ASN A 302 21.64 -53.64 -28.30
CA ASN A 302 20.42 -54.44 -28.22
C ASN A 302 20.31 -55.43 -29.41
N LEU A 303 20.69 -55.00 -30.62
CA LEU A 303 20.72 -55.86 -31.80
C LEU A 303 21.83 -56.91 -31.73
N GLU A 304 23.02 -56.55 -31.24
CA GLU A 304 24.15 -57.47 -31.04
C GLU A 304 23.78 -58.56 -30.01
N ALA A 305 23.13 -58.18 -28.89
CA ALA A 305 22.67 -59.12 -27.87
C ALA A 305 21.55 -60.06 -28.35
N ASN A 306 20.64 -59.58 -29.21
CA ASN A 306 19.41 -60.29 -29.61
C ASN A 306 19.40 -60.79 -31.07
N LEU A 307 20.52 -60.73 -31.81
CA LEU A 307 20.59 -61.05 -33.24
C LEU A 307 20.04 -62.45 -33.58
N SER A 308 20.35 -63.43 -32.73
CA SER A 308 19.92 -64.82 -32.91
C SER A 308 18.40 -65.01 -32.78
N ALA A 309 17.74 -64.21 -31.94
CA ALA A 309 16.29 -64.21 -31.77
C ALA A 309 15.59 -63.48 -32.94
N VAL A 310 16.14 -62.32 -33.35
CA VAL A 310 15.63 -61.55 -34.50
C VAL A 310 15.66 -62.39 -35.79
N LEU A 311 16.73 -63.16 -36.03
CA LEU A 311 16.84 -64.00 -37.23
C LEU A 311 15.85 -65.18 -37.31
N LYS A 312 15.14 -65.49 -36.22
CA LYS A 312 14.06 -66.49 -36.14
C LYS A 312 12.66 -65.89 -36.31
N SER A 313 12.56 -64.56 -36.35
CA SER A 313 11.29 -63.82 -36.36
C SER A 313 10.63 -63.75 -37.75
N PRO A 314 9.33 -63.36 -37.86
CA PRO A 314 8.64 -63.21 -39.13
C PRO A 314 9.29 -62.17 -40.06
N LEU A 315 9.03 -62.26 -41.37
CA LEU A 315 9.66 -61.40 -42.39
C LEU A 315 9.54 -59.90 -42.08
N ASP A 316 8.38 -59.45 -41.60
CA ASP A 316 8.11 -58.04 -41.32
C ASP A 316 8.93 -57.50 -40.12
N GLU A 317 9.16 -58.33 -39.09
CA GLU A 317 10.00 -57.93 -37.94
C GLU A 317 11.49 -57.86 -38.31
N ILE A 318 11.95 -58.77 -39.17
CA ILE A 318 13.33 -58.73 -39.70
C ILE A 318 13.52 -57.51 -40.62
N GLU A 319 12.55 -57.20 -41.48
CA GLU A 319 12.60 -56.01 -42.35
C GLU A 319 12.54 -54.71 -41.55
N ASN A 320 11.72 -54.64 -40.49
CA ASN A 320 11.64 -53.48 -39.61
C ASN A 320 12.95 -53.28 -38.83
N THR A 321 13.55 -54.36 -38.33
CA THR A 321 14.83 -54.30 -37.59
C THR A 321 15.98 -53.90 -38.52
N ARG A 322 16.02 -54.41 -39.75
CA ARG A 322 16.95 -53.99 -40.80
C ARG A 322 16.78 -52.51 -41.15
N ARG A 323 15.54 -52.00 -41.22
CA ARG A 323 15.25 -50.58 -41.48
C ARG A 323 15.71 -49.69 -40.32
N LYS A 324 15.41 -50.06 -39.07
CA LYS A 324 15.85 -49.32 -37.87
C LYS A 324 17.37 -49.19 -37.80
N LEU A 325 18.11 -50.29 -38.01
CA LEU A 325 19.58 -50.30 -38.06
C LEU A 325 20.14 -49.45 -39.21
N THR A 326 19.42 -49.35 -40.34
CA THR A 326 19.83 -48.53 -41.49
C THR A 326 19.64 -47.05 -41.21
N ASN A 327 18.49 -46.68 -40.64
CA ASN A 327 18.16 -45.30 -40.34
C ASN A 327 19.07 -44.76 -39.22
N SER A 328 19.28 -45.53 -38.15
CA SER A 328 20.17 -45.12 -37.06
C SER A 328 21.64 -45.02 -37.50
N TRP A 329 22.09 -45.88 -38.41
CA TRP A 329 23.44 -45.79 -39.00
C TRP A 329 23.57 -44.61 -39.97
N ALA A 330 22.55 -44.31 -40.77
CA ALA A 330 22.56 -43.17 -41.68
C ALA A 330 22.55 -41.83 -40.94
N GLU A 331 21.84 -41.74 -39.80
CA GLU A 331 21.90 -40.57 -38.90
C GLU A 331 23.29 -40.42 -38.26
N PHE A 332 23.94 -41.53 -37.91
CA PHE A 332 25.31 -41.56 -37.38
C PHE A 332 26.36 -41.14 -38.44
N GLU A 333 26.24 -41.60 -39.69
CA GLU A 333 27.12 -41.23 -40.80
C GLU A 333 26.99 -39.75 -41.19
N LYS A 334 25.78 -39.17 -41.07
CA LYS A 334 25.51 -37.79 -41.47
C LYS A 334 26.21 -36.74 -40.61
N ILE A 335 26.64 -37.10 -39.40
CA ILE A 335 27.34 -36.23 -38.44
C ILE A 335 28.88 -36.32 -38.59
N GLY A 336 29.39 -37.21 -39.44
CA GLY A 336 30.81 -37.24 -39.81
C GLY A 336 31.77 -37.83 -38.76
N LEU A 337 31.25 -38.44 -37.69
CA LEU A 337 32.06 -39.16 -36.70
C LEU A 337 32.29 -40.60 -37.17
N ILE A 338 33.46 -40.90 -37.73
CA ILE A 338 33.86 -42.29 -38.03
C ILE A 338 34.09 -43.00 -36.68
N PRO A 339 33.31 -44.03 -36.31
CA PRO A 339 33.53 -44.72 -35.05
C PRO A 339 34.75 -45.64 -35.18
N GLY A 340 35.79 -45.38 -34.40
CA GLY A 340 36.92 -46.30 -34.28
C GLY A 340 36.49 -47.65 -33.68
N GLY A 341 37.22 -48.73 -34.00
CA GLY A 341 37.03 -50.06 -33.37
C GLY A 341 36.25 -51.12 -34.16
N GLY A 342 36.15 -51.03 -35.49
CA GLY A 342 35.56 -52.08 -36.34
C GLY A 342 34.02 -52.15 -36.35
N ILE A 343 33.34 -51.14 -35.78
CA ILE A 343 31.86 -51.07 -35.70
C ILE A 343 31.22 -50.98 -37.09
N SER A 344 31.83 -50.25 -38.03
CA SER A 344 31.39 -50.19 -39.44
C SER A 344 31.34 -51.57 -40.10
N GLU A 345 32.34 -52.41 -39.83
CA GLU A 345 32.40 -53.77 -40.36
C GLU A 345 31.31 -54.65 -39.76
N LYS A 346 31.11 -54.59 -38.43
CA LYS A 346 30.03 -55.30 -37.74
C LYS A 346 28.63 -54.87 -38.18
N VAL A 347 28.40 -53.56 -38.37
CA VAL A 347 27.11 -53.05 -38.89
C VAL A 347 26.87 -53.60 -40.31
N ASN A 348 27.89 -53.58 -41.17
CA ASN A 348 27.78 -54.13 -42.52
C ASN A 348 27.60 -55.66 -42.52
N GLU A 349 28.20 -56.37 -41.57
CA GLU A 349 27.99 -57.80 -41.36
C GLU A 349 26.55 -58.09 -40.93
N PHE A 350 26.01 -57.38 -39.92
CA PHE A 350 24.62 -57.53 -39.50
C PHE A 350 23.63 -57.19 -40.62
N LYS A 351 23.89 -56.13 -41.40
CA LYS A 351 23.11 -55.80 -42.60
C LYS A 351 23.13 -56.95 -43.61
N LYS A 352 24.30 -57.52 -43.92
CA LYS A 352 24.44 -58.68 -44.84
C LYS A 352 23.70 -59.92 -44.32
N VAL A 353 23.80 -60.22 -43.03
CA VAL A 353 23.13 -61.39 -42.43
C VAL A 353 21.61 -61.24 -42.47
N LEU A 354 21.07 -60.07 -42.10
CA LEU A 354 19.64 -59.76 -42.19
C LEU A 354 19.16 -59.78 -43.64
N ASP A 355 19.89 -59.17 -44.58
CA ASP A 355 19.54 -59.14 -46.01
C ASP A 355 19.55 -60.54 -46.62
N SER A 356 20.54 -61.38 -46.26
CA SER A 356 20.61 -62.78 -46.73
C SER A 356 19.39 -63.60 -46.26
N LYS A 357 18.88 -63.32 -45.05
CA LYS A 357 17.71 -63.98 -44.48
C LYS A 357 16.41 -63.47 -45.10
N ILE A 358 16.26 -62.17 -45.28
CA ILE A 358 15.16 -61.55 -46.04
C ILE A 358 15.10 -62.14 -47.45
N LEU A 359 16.26 -62.29 -48.11
CA LEU A 359 16.36 -62.85 -49.45
C LEU A 359 16.04 -64.36 -49.49
N LYS A 360 16.43 -65.14 -48.46
CA LYS A 360 16.03 -66.55 -48.29
C LYS A 360 14.53 -66.71 -48.06
N LEU A 361 13.91 -65.87 -47.23
CA LEU A 361 12.46 -65.90 -46.95
C LEU A 361 11.63 -65.41 -48.16
N LYS A 362 12.10 -64.38 -48.88
CA LYS A 362 11.53 -63.94 -50.17
C LYS A 362 11.69 -65.00 -51.26
N LYS A 363 12.83 -65.72 -51.33
CA LYS A 363 13.01 -66.88 -52.22
C LYS A 363 12.11 -68.07 -51.83
N LYS A 364 11.82 -68.30 -50.54
CA LYS A 364 10.86 -69.33 -50.07
C LYS A 364 9.41 -68.99 -50.47
N LYS A 365 9.04 -67.70 -50.48
CA LYS A 365 7.76 -67.20 -51.04
C LYS A 365 7.73 -67.29 -52.58
N ARG A 366 8.82 -67.02 -53.29
CA ARG A 366 8.92 -67.13 -54.76
C ARG A 366 9.01 -68.58 -55.29
N ARG A 367 9.48 -69.56 -54.50
CA ARG A 367 9.56 -70.99 -54.86
C ARG A 367 8.22 -71.74 -54.92
N LYS A 368 7.09 -71.11 -54.54
CA LYS A 368 5.74 -71.69 -54.68
C LYS A 368 5.03 -71.31 -55.99
N LEU A 369 5.68 -70.57 -56.91
CA LEU A 369 4.97 -69.95 -58.04
C LEU A 369 5.58 -70.19 -59.43
N ILE A 370 6.46 -71.19 -59.62
CA ILE A 370 7.07 -71.49 -60.93
C ILE A 370 7.25 -73.02 -61.11
N ILE A 371 6.18 -73.72 -61.53
CA ILE A 371 6.26 -74.93 -62.38
C ILE A 371 5.10 -74.82 -63.38
N LYS A 372 5.43 -74.35 -64.58
CA LYS A 372 4.58 -74.18 -65.77
C LYS A 372 5.58 -74.29 -66.92
N VAL A 373 5.57 -75.31 -67.78
CA VAL A 373 4.83 -75.41 -69.07
C VAL A 373 5.67 -76.41 -69.89
N SER A 374 5.15 -77.39 -70.64
CA SER A 374 4.81 -77.22 -72.07
C SER A 374 4.48 -78.56 -72.75
N THR A 375 3.44 -78.60 -73.59
CA THR A 375 3.26 -79.49 -74.78
C THR A 375 1.89 -79.14 -75.40
N ILE A 376 1.68 -77.92 -75.91
CA ILE A 376 1.94 -77.45 -77.30
C ILE A 376 1.39 -78.41 -78.36
N CYS A 377 0.17 -78.13 -78.82
CA CYS A 377 -0.17 -77.94 -80.25
C CYS A 377 -1.69 -77.83 -80.50
N PHE A 378 -2.56 -78.32 -79.62
CA PHE A 378 -4.00 -77.94 -79.61
C PHE A 378 -4.28 -76.63 -78.84
N THR A 379 -3.25 -76.12 -78.18
CA THR A 379 -3.24 -74.88 -77.40
C THR A 379 -3.21 -73.63 -78.28
N ILE A 380 -2.83 -73.69 -79.56
CA ILE A 380 -2.55 -72.48 -80.36
C ILE A 380 -3.84 -71.70 -80.73
N PHE A 381 -4.99 -72.37 -80.89
CA PHE A 381 -6.27 -71.68 -81.21
C PHE A 381 -6.99 -71.14 -79.95
N PHE A 382 -6.78 -71.75 -78.78
CA PHE A 382 -7.28 -71.24 -77.50
C PHE A 382 -6.32 -70.19 -76.90
N ILE A 383 -5.00 -70.28 -77.17
CA ILE A 383 -3.99 -69.28 -76.78
C ILE A 383 -4.15 -67.98 -77.56
N SER A 384 -4.56 -68.03 -78.84
CA SER A 384 -4.83 -66.80 -79.60
C SER A 384 -6.05 -66.04 -79.06
N TYR A 385 -7.14 -66.75 -78.72
CA TYR A 385 -8.32 -66.12 -78.08
C TYR A 385 -8.07 -65.73 -76.62
N TYR A 386 -7.34 -66.54 -75.84
CA TYR A 386 -6.91 -66.19 -74.48
C TYR A 386 -5.92 -65.03 -74.46
N GLY A 387 -5.02 -64.94 -75.44
CA GLY A 387 -4.09 -63.83 -75.64
C GLY A 387 -4.82 -62.54 -76.03
N PHE A 388 -5.81 -62.62 -76.92
CA PHE A 388 -6.70 -61.50 -77.24
C PHE A 388 -7.49 -61.03 -76.01
N ALA A 389 -8.05 -61.96 -75.22
CA ALA A 389 -8.76 -61.64 -73.99
C ALA A 389 -7.83 -61.00 -72.93
N GLN A 390 -6.60 -61.48 -72.78
CA GLN A 390 -5.58 -60.91 -71.86
C GLN A 390 -5.05 -59.54 -72.32
N TRP A 391 -4.97 -59.29 -73.63
CA TRP A 391 -4.58 -57.98 -74.17
C TRP A 391 -5.70 -56.96 -73.99
N LYS A 392 -6.94 -57.31 -74.35
CA LYS A 392 -8.12 -56.44 -74.20
C LYS A 392 -8.41 -56.14 -72.72
N SER A 393 -8.22 -57.09 -71.80
CA SER A 393 -8.37 -56.85 -70.35
C SER A 393 -7.34 -55.84 -69.82
N ARG A 394 -6.09 -55.88 -70.30
CA ARG A 394 -5.06 -54.90 -69.90
C ARG A 394 -5.38 -53.51 -70.43
N ALA A 395 -5.90 -53.38 -71.65
CA ALA A 395 -6.34 -52.10 -72.20
C ALA A 395 -7.46 -51.48 -71.35
N ILE A 396 -8.49 -52.26 -71.00
CA ILE A 396 -9.60 -51.81 -70.14
C ILE A 396 -9.09 -51.39 -68.74
N LEU A 397 -8.14 -52.13 -68.15
CA LEU A 397 -7.54 -51.75 -66.85
C LEU A 397 -6.69 -50.48 -66.94
N VAL A 398 -6.02 -50.23 -68.07
CA VAL A 398 -5.29 -48.98 -68.31
C VAL A 398 -6.26 -47.81 -68.44
N GLU A 399 -7.39 -47.99 -69.13
CA GLU A 399 -8.43 -46.95 -69.24
C GLU A 399 -9.12 -46.68 -67.90
N PHE A 400 -9.42 -47.70 -67.09
CA PHE A 400 -9.91 -47.50 -65.71
C PHE A 400 -8.94 -46.69 -64.87
N ASN A 401 -7.64 -47.00 -64.93
CA ASN A 401 -6.63 -46.23 -64.22
C ASN A 401 -6.44 -44.82 -64.83
N GLY A 402 -6.65 -44.66 -66.13
CA GLY A 402 -6.68 -43.37 -66.81
C GLY A 402 -7.80 -42.48 -66.29
N TYR A 403 -9.04 -42.99 -66.23
CA TYR A 403 -10.19 -42.25 -65.70
C TYR A 403 -10.06 -41.97 -64.20
N LYS A 404 -9.46 -42.87 -63.41
CA LYS A 404 -9.12 -42.59 -62.00
C LYS A 404 -8.08 -41.48 -61.86
N LYS A 405 -7.10 -41.40 -62.76
CA LYS A 405 -6.08 -40.34 -62.77
C LYS A 405 -6.62 -38.99 -63.22
N VAL A 406 -7.53 -38.99 -64.20
CA VAL A 406 -8.15 -37.76 -64.74
C VAL A 406 -9.36 -37.32 -63.91
N GLY A 407 -9.83 -38.18 -63.01
CA GLY A 407 -10.92 -37.90 -62.09
C GLY A 407 -12.29 -37.83 -62.77
N ALA A 408 -12.63 -38.85 -63.56
CA ALA A 408 -13.86 -38.88 -64.36
C ALA A 408 -14.72 -40.11 -64.01
N ALA A 409 -15.71 -39.95 -63.14
CA ALA A 409 -16.57 -41.02 -62.65
C ALA A 409 -17.65 -41.47 -63.66
N ARG A 410 -18.26 -40.56 -64.42
CA ARG A 410 -19.34 -40.89 -65.39
C ARG A 410 -18.83 -41.67 -66.62
N PRO A 411 -17.66 -41.34 -67.21
CA PRO A 411 -17.06 -42.18 -68.24
C PRO A 411 -16.59 -43.53 -67.67
N PHE A 412 -16.09 -43.55 -66.43
CA PHE A 412 -15.68 -44.77 -65.73
C PHE A 412 -16.87 -45.72 -65.52
N GLU A 413 -18.04 -45.21 -65.12
CA GLU A 413 -19.28 -45.98 -64.97
C GLU A 413 -19.73 -46.61 -66.29
N ARG A 414 -19.70 -45.84 -67.39
CA ARG A 414 -20.04 -46.35 -68.74
C ARG A 414 -19.09 -47.47 -69.18
N LEU A 415 -17.79 -47.31 -68.95
CA LEU A 415 -16.79 -48.33 -69.24
C LEU A 415 -16.99 -49.59 -68.36
N LEU A 416 -17.32 -49.43 -67.08
CA LEU A 416 -17.60 -50.53 -66.17
C LEU A 416 -18.85 -51.32 -66.61
N ARG A 417 -19.95 -50.63 -66.91
CA ARG A 417 -21.20 -51.26 -67.39
C ARG A 417 -20.97 -52.00 -68.71
N SER A 418 -20.32 -51.37 -69.69
CA SER A 418 -20.02 -52.02 -70.98
C SER A 418 -19.10 -53.24 -70.84
N THR A 419 -18.22 -53.25 -69.84
CA THR A 419 -17.38 -54.41 -69.51
C THR A 419 -18.18 -55.56 -68.91
N GLU A 420 -19.18 -55.26 -68.08
CA GLU A 420 -20.09 -56.25 -67.47
C GLU A 420 -21.13 -56.82 -68.45
N THR A 421 -21.58 -56.05 -69.47
CA THR A 421 -22.58 -56.54 -70.45
C THR A 421 -21.95 -57.09 -71.73
N TYR A 422 -21.12 -56.32 -72.42
CA TYR A 422 -20.67 -56.66 -73.78
C TYR A 422 -19.34 -57.40 -73.82
N ASN A 423 -18.45 -57.16 -72.84
CA ASN A 423 -17.14 -57.83 -72.76
C ASN A 423 -17.09 -58.92 -71.67
N LEU A 424 -18.23 -59.41 -71.21
CA LEU A 424 -18.34 -60.42 -70.14
C LEU A 424 -17.49 -61.68 -70.41
N PRO A 425 -17.43 -62.25 -71.63
CA PRO A 425 -16.58 -63.42 -71.90
C PRO A 425 -15.09 -63.11 -71.69
N VAL A 426 -14.65 -61.89 -72.05
CA VAL A 426 -13.27 -61.42 -71.89
C VAL A 426 -12.94 -61.23 -70.40
N ALA A 427 -13.85 -60.64 -69.63
CA ALA A 427 -13.68 -60.42 -68.19
C ALA A 427 -13.59 -61.73 -67.39
N VAL A 428 -14.40 -62.73 -67.75
CA VAL A 428 -14.42 -64.06 -67.12
C VAL A 428 -13.16 -64.86 -67.48
N LEU A 429 -12.79 -64.93 -68.77
CA LEU A 429 -11.60 -65.64 -69.23
C LEU A 429 -10.28 -65.04 -68.70
N ALA A 430 -10.21 -63.71 -68.56
CA ALA A 430 -9.03 -63.02 -68.05
C ALA A 430 -8.95 -62.96 -66.51
N ARG A 431 -9.91 -63.54 -65.78
CA ARG A 431 -10.03 -63.51 -64.31
C ARG A 431 -10.05 -62.08 -63.72
N MET A 432 -10.74 -61.13 -64.38
CA MET A 432 -10.82 -59.73 -63.94
C MET A 432 -11.70 -59.51 -62.68
N GLY A 433 -12.28 -60.56 -62.09
CA GLY A 433 -13.20 -60.46 -60.96
C GLY A 433 -12.70 -59.58 -59.78
N PRO A 434 -11.48 -59.78 -59.25
CA PRO A 434 -10.95 -58.94 -58.19
C PRO A 434 -10.77 -57.47 -58.57
N ASP A 435 -10.36 -57.20 -59.81
CA ASP A 435 -10.09 -55.84 -60.29
C ASP A 435 -11.38 -55.09 -60.63
N LEU A 436 -12.38 -55.78 -61.20
CA LEU A 436 -13.73 -55.24 -61.38
C LEU A 436 -14.41 -54.96 -60.03
N LYS A 437 -14.20 -55.82 -59.02
CA LYS A 437 -14.69 -55.57 -57.66
C LYS A 437 -14.05 -54.32 -57.04
N LYS A 438 -12.75 -54.07 -57.25
CA LYS A 438 -12.07 -52.84 -56.83
C LYS A 438 -12.50 -51.61 -57.64
N ALA A 439 -12.75 -51.77 -58.94
CA ALA A 439 -13.27 -50.70 -59.80
C ALA A 439 -14.67 -50.27 -59.35
N LYS A 440 -15.55 -51.25 -59.11
CA LYS A 440 -16.89 -51.05 -58.56
C LYS A 440 -16.87 -50.42 -57.17
N GLY A 441 -15.98 -50.89 -56.28
CA GLY A 441 -15.83 -50.32 -54.94
C GLY A 441 -15.35 -48.87 -54.94
N TRP A 442 -14.48 -48.48 -55.87
CA TRP A 442 -14.10 -47.07 -56.02
C TRP A 442 -15.26 -46.22 -56.55
N LEU A 443 -15.94 -46.68 -57.60
CA LEU A 443 -17.07 -45.96 -58.19
C LEU A 443 -18.23 -45.81 -57.19
N SER A 444 -18.52 -46.84 -56.38
CA SER A 444 -19.56 -46.75 -55.35
C SER A 444 -19.21 -45.70 -54.30
N ILE A 445 -17.96 -45.64 -53.83
CA ILE A 445 -17.53 -44.62 -52.86
C ILE A 445 -17.72 -43.20 -53.41
N GLU A 446 -17.33 -42.95 -54.67
CA GLU A 446 -17.49 -41.61 -55.27
C GLU A 446 -18.96 -41.26 -55.55
N MET A 447 -19.77 -42.23 -55.96
CA MET A 447 -21.20 -42.03 -56.20
C MET A 447 -21.99 -41.86 -54.90
N ASP A 448 -21.64 -42.58 -53.84
CA ASP A 448 -22.25 -42.45 -52.52
C ASP A 448 -21.96 -41.06 -51.93
N LYS A 449 -20.72 -40.57 -52.06
CA LYS A 449 -20.35 -39.18 -51.72
C LYS A 449 -21.16 -38.16 -52.50
N TYR A 450 -21.28 -38.33 -53.83
CA TYR A 450 -22.08 -37.44 -54.68
C TYR A 450 -23.56 -37.44 -54.27
N GLN A 451 -24.14 -38.60 -53.97
CA GLN A 451 -25.53 -38.69 -53.53
C GLN A 451 -25.75 -37.98 -52.19
N SER A 452 -24.85 -38.20 -51.22
CA SER A 452 -24.90 -37.51 -49.93
C SER A 452 -24.87 -35.98 -50.11
N LEU A 453 -23.90 -35.46 -50.89
CA LEU A 453 -23.77 -34.01 -51.11
C LEU A 453 -24.95 -33.43 -51.90
N ASN A 454 -25.50 -34.17 -52.86
CA ASN A 454 -26.69 -33.74 -53.60
C ASN A 454 -27.93 -33.71 -52.69
N ASP A 455 -28.08 -34.69 -51.81
CA ASP A 455 -29.18 -34.71 -50.84
C ASP A 455 -29.03 -33.57 -49.81
N ASP A 456 -27.81 -33.24 -49.39
CA ASP A 456 -27.52 -32.05 -48.58
C ASP A 456 -27.89 -30.75 -49.30
N ILE A 457 -27.55 -30.62 -50.60
CA ILE A 457 -27.95 -29.47 -51.44
C ILE A 457 -29.49 -29.37 -51.51
N LYS A 458 -30.19 -30.49 -51.73
CA LYS A 458 -31.66 -30.50 -51.80
C LYS A 458 -32.30 -30.14 -50.47
N LYS A 459 -31.75 -30.64 -49.35
CA LYS A 459 -32.23 -30.31 -48.00
C LYS A 459 -32.08 -28.82 -47.74
N LEU A 460 -30.89 -28.26 -47.94
CA LEU A 460 -30.62 -26.83 -47.78
C LEU A 460 -31.47 -25.97 -48.71
N ARG A 461 -31.73 -26.44 -49.94
CA ARG A 461 -32.63 -25.76 -50.88
C ARG A 461 -34.07 -25.75 -50.39
N THR A 462 -34.56 -26.86 -49.86
CA THR A 462 -35.91 -26.95 -49.30
C THR A 462 -36.06 -26.01 -48.10
N GLU A 463 -35.07 -25.95 -47.22
CA GLU A 463 -35.05 -24.99 -46.11
C GLU A 463 -34.97 -23.53 -46.60
N ALA A 464 -34.16 -23.25 -47.63
CA ALA A 464 -34.06 -21.93 -48.25
C ALA A 464 -35.37 -21.51 -48.96
N ASP A 465 -36.15 -22.46 -49.46
CA ASP A 465 -37.49 -22.20 -50.04
C ASP A 465 -38.51 -21.80 -48.95
N SER A 466 -38.39 -22.36 -47.74
CA SER A 466 -39.21 -22.00 -46.57
C SER A 466 -38.69 -20.79 -45.78
N GLY A 467 -37.50 -20.29 -46.09
CA GLY A 467 -36.78 -19.28 -45.32
C GLY A 467 -35.88 -19.91 -44.24
N PHE A 468 -34.65 -19.41 -44.12
CA PHE A 468 -33.66 -19.91 -43.17
C PHE A 468 -34.08 -19.64 -41.70
N GLY A 469 -34.61 -20.65 -41.01
CA GLY A 469 -35.17 -20.52 -39.66
C GLY A 469 -34.24 -20.88 -38.48
N ARG A 470 -32.99 -21.27 -38.75
CA ARG A 470 -31.97 -21.66 -37.75
C ARG A 470 -30.95 -20.52 -37.56
N PRO A 471 -30.12 -20.52 -36.50
CA PRO A 471 -29.05 -19.53 -36.36
C PRO A 471 -28.12 -19.51 -37.58
N ILE A 472 -27.79 -18.33 -38.08
CA ILE A 472 -26.96 -18.16 -39.28
C ILE A 472 -25.56 -18.80 -39.18
N SER A 473 -25.04 -18.95 -37.96
CA SER A 473 -23.77 -19.64 -37.69
C SER A 473 -23.81 -21.13 -38.04
N GLU A 474 -24.94 -21.80 -37.83
CA GLU A 474 -25.13 -23.21 -38.17
C GLU A 474 -25.13 -23.38 -39.69
N TYR A 475 -25.89 -22.55 -40.40
CA TYR A 475 -25.89 -22.54 -41.86
C TYR A 475 -24.50 -22.22 -42.43
N TRP A 476 -23.79 -21.24 -41.86
CA TRP A 476 -22.45 -20.90 -42.32
C TRP A 476 -21.49 -22.09 -42.26
N LYS A 477 -21.56 -22.88 -41.18
CA LYS A 477 -20.78 -24.11 -41.07
C LYS A 477 -21.18 -25.14 -42.11
N GLU A 478 -22.48 -25.40 -42.26
CA GLU A 478 -23.01 -26.38 -43.24
C GLU A 478 -22.63 -26.00 -44.68
N PHE A 479 -22.70 -24.71 -45.05
CA PHE A 479 -22.27 -24.24 -46.37
C PHE A 479 -20.75 -24.38 -46.59
N LYS A 480 -19.94 -24.22 -45.54
CA LYS A 480 -18.49 -24.43 -45.60
C LYS A 480 -18.11 -25.90 -45.73
N ASP A 481 -18.78 -26.77 -44.98
CA ASP A 481 -18.61 -28.21 -45.04
C ASP A 481 -19.04 -28.74 -46.43
N LEU A 482 -20.14 -28.20 -46.99
CA LEU A 482 -20.60 -28.50 -48.34
C LEU A 482 -19.60 -28.05 -49.42
N GLU A 483 -19.03 -26.84 -49.31
CA GLU A 483 -17.98 -26.35 -50.21
C GLU A 483 -16.74 -27.25 -50.22
N LEU A 484 -16.30 -27.67 -49.04
CA LEU A 484 -15.16 -28.55 -48.89
C LEU A 484 -15.46 -29.93 -49.47
N GLY A 485 -16.62 -30.49 -49.12
CA GLY A 485 -17.06 -31.80 -49.61
C GLY A 485 -17.18 -31.87 -51.13
N ILE A 486 -17.71 -30.83 -51.78
CA ILE A 486 -17.79 -30.75 -53.25
C ILE A 486 -16.39 -30.72 -53.89
N ARG A 487 -15.44 -29.95 -53.34
CA ARG A 487 -14.06 -29.89 -53.85
C ARG A 487 -13.28 -31.20 -53.70
N GLU A 488 -13.67 -32.04 -52.75
CA GLU A 488 -13.05 -33.36 -52.54
C GLU A 488 -13.59 -34.46 -53.48
N THR A 489 -14.63 -34.15 -54.26
CA THR A 489 -15.15 -35.08 -55.28
C THR A 489 -14.34 -35.05 -56.57
N VAL A 490 -14.50 -36.07 -57.40
CA VAL A 490 -13.86 -36.13 -58.72
C VAL A 490 -14.41 -35.08 -59.68
N ASN A 491 -13.53 -34.51 -60.51
CA ASN A 491 -13.74 -33.30 -61.33
C ASN A 491 -15.08 -33.23 -62.08
N ASP A 492 -15.57 -34.33 -62.64
CA ASP A 492 -16.83 -34.34 -63.39
C ASP A 492 -18.06 -34.25 -62.47
N LEU A 493 -18.01 -34.89 -61.30
CA LEU A 493 -19.04 -34.81 -60.26
C LEU A 493 -19.02 -33.46 -59.54
N GLU A 494 -17.84 -32.89 -59.31
CA GLU A 494 -17.67 -31.53 -58.75
C GLU A 494 -18.41 -30.51 -59.63
N LYS A 495 -18.26 -30.62 -60.96
CA LYS A 495 -18.94 -29.73 -61.90
C LYS A 495 -20.47 -29.87 -61.82
N GLU A 496 -20.99 -31.09 -61.80
CA GLU A 496 -22.44 -31.34 -61.67
C GLU A 496 -23.00 -30.79 -60.34
N LEU A 497 -22.30 -31.00 -59.22
CA LEU A 497 -22.71 -30.51 -57.90
C LEU A 497 -22.66 -28.97 -57.82
N ASN A 498 -21.64 -28.34 -58.40
CA ASN A 498 -21.54 -26.88 -58.46
C ASN A 498 -22.68 -26.26 -59.29
N GLU A 499 -23.07 -26.89 -60.41
CA GLU A 499 -24.24 -26.45 -61.19
C GLU A 499 -25.53 -26.53 -60.35
N GLN A 500 -25.73 -27.61 -59.60
CA GLN A 500 -26.89 -27.79 -58.72
C GLN A 500 -26.89 -26.82 -57.52
N LYS A 501 -25.71 -26.53 -56.96
CA LYS A 501 -25.52 -25.62 -55.83
C LYS A 501 -25.76 -24.14 -56.21
N SER A 502 -25.52 -23.74 -57.45
CA SER A 502 -25.60 -22.33 -57.90
C SER A 502 -26.93 -21.62 -57.56
N LEU A 503 -28.07 -22.34 -57.62
CA LEU A 503 -29.38 -21.79 -57.27
C LEU A 503 -29.55 -21.57 -55.76
N LEU A 504 -28.92 -22.41 -54.95
CA LEU A 504 -28.88 -22.29 -53.49
C LEU A 504 -27.96 -21.14 -53.06
N ASP A 505 -26.82 -20.96 -53.74
CA ASP A 505 -25.84 -19.90 -53.45
C ASP A 505 -26.47 -18.51 -53.51
N ASN A 506 -27.28 -18.24 -54.54
CA ASN A 506 -27.98 -16.94 -54.66
C ASN A 506 -28.90 -16.66 -53.47
N LYS A 507 -29.60 -17.68 -52.94
CA LYS A 507 -30.50 -17.52 -51.78
C LYS A 507 -29.71 -17.31 -50.50
N TRP A 508 -28.64 -18.08 -50.33
CA TRP A 508 -27.73 -17.96 -49.21
C TRP A 508 -27.03 -16.59 -49.16
N ASP A 509 -26.53 -16.11 -50.29
CA ASP A 509 -25.88 -14.80 -50.37
C ASP A 509 -26.84 -13.65 -50.06
N ASN A 510 -28.09 -13.73 -50.52
CA ASN A 510 -29.12 -12.74 -50.16
C ASN A 510 -29.44 -12.75 -48.65
N TYR A 511 -29.61 -13.92 -48.05
CA TYR A 511 -29.85 -14.04 -46.61
C TYR A 511 -28.67 -13.51 -45.79
N ARG A 512 -27.44 -13.86 -46.20
CA ARG A 512 -26.20 -13.35 -45.61
C ARG A 512 -26.09 -11.84 -45.74
N ALA A 513 -26.39 -11.27 -46.91
CA ALA A 513 -26.35 -9.83 -47.14
C ALA A 513 -27.36 -9.08 -46.26
N ASN A 514 -28.58 -9.60 -46.12
CA ASN A 514 -29.62 -9.02 -45.25
C ASN A 514 -29.20 -9.04 -43.78
N TYR A 515 -28.70 -10.19 -43.29
CA TYR A 515 -28.18 -10.29 -41.92
C TYR A 515 -27.04 -9.30 -41.66
N ILE A 516 -26.09 -9.18 -42.59
CA ILE A 516 -24.99 -8.22 -42.48
C ILE A 516 -25.50 -6.77 -42.47
N ALA A 517 -26.51 -6.45 -43.28
CA ALA A 517 -27.12 -5.11 -43.34
C ALA A 517 -27.84 -4.77 -42.02
N GLU A 518 -28.61 -5.70 -41.46
CA GLU A 518 -29.30 -5.55 -40.18
C GLU A 518 -28.31 -5.32 -39.03
N GLN A 519 -27.27 -6.14 -38.95
CA GLN A 519 -26.21 -6.00 -37.93
C GLN A 519 -25.46 -4.67 -38.06
N ARG A 520 -25.23 -4.18 -39.28
CA ARG A 520 -24.65 -2.85 -39.52
C ARG A 520 -25.59 -1.72 -39.07
N GLY A 521 -26.91 -1.88 -39.25
CA GLY A 521 -27.93 -0.96 -38.75
C GLY A 521 -27.90 -0.89 -37.22
N ARG A 522 -28.06 -2.04 -36.54
CA ARG A 522 -28.00 -2.15 -35.07
C ARG A 522 -26.73 -1.50 -34.49
N ARG A 523 -25.56 -1.81 -35.05
CA ARG A 523 -24.27 -1.21 -34.64
C ARG A 523 -24.24 0.32 -34.77
N ARG A 524 -24.85 0.87 -35.83
CA ARG A 524 -24.90 2.32 -36.03
C ARG A 524 -25.85 2.97 -35.03
N ASP A 525 -27.03 2.39 -34.87
CA ASP A 525 -28.08 2.93 -34.02
C ASP A 525 -27.65 2.93 -32.55
N VAL A 526 -27.04 1.84 -32.07
CA VAL A 526 -26.54 1.78 -30.69
C VAL A 526 -25.38 2.76 -30.45
N LEU A 527 -24.45 2.94 -31.40
CA LEU A 527 -23.37 3.92 -31.28
C LEU A 527 -23.90 5.36 -31.26
N GLU A 528 -24.95 5.67 -32.03
CA GLU A 528 -25.59 6.98 -31.98
C GLU A 528 -26.32 7.20 -30.65
N GLN A 529 -26.99 6.18 -30.11
CA GLN A 529 -27.59 6.26 -28.78
C GLN A 529 -26.55 6.48 -27.67
N ILE A 530 -25.42 5.77 -27.71
CA ILE A 530 -24.30 5.98 -26.78
C ILE A 530 -23.77 7.40 -26.91
N LYS A 531 -23.59 7.89 -28.14
CA LYS A 531 -23.13 9.25 -28.39
C LYS A 531 -24.09 10.30 -27.83
N LEU A 532 -25.41 10.10 -27.93
CA LEU A 532 -26.39 11.00 -27.34
C LEU A 532 -26.26 11.03 -25.82
N ILE A 533 -26.16 9.87 -25.17
CA ILE A 533 -25.96 9.77 -23.71
C ILE A 533 -24.67 10.49 -23.27
N LEU A 534 -23.56 10.28 -23.98
CA LEU A 534 -22.27 10.85 -23.62
C LEU A 534 -22.15 12.35 -23.96
N ARG A 535 -22.92 12.85 -24.94
CA ARG A 535 -22.89 14.27 -25.34
C ARG A 535 -23.45 15.19 -24.27
N ASP A 536 -24.46 14.72 -23.55
CA ASP A 536 -25.20 15.53 -22.58
C ASP A 536 -24.40 15.71 -21.26
N ASP A 537 -23.21 15.10 -21.15
CA ASP A 537 -22.34 15.08 -19.97
C ASP A 537 -23.12 14.96 -18.66
N PRO A 538 -23.88 13.85 -18.50
CA PRO A 538 -24.87 13.73 -17.46
C PRO A 538 -24.24 13.89 -16.07
N ALA A 539 -24.79 14.80 -15.28
CA ALA A 539 -24.33 15.02 -13.90
C ALA A 539 -24.51 13.73 -13.10
N LEU A 540 -23.39 13.08 -12.74
CA LEU A 540 -23.37 11.74 -12.12
C LEU A 540 -24.32 11.63 -10.91
N SER A 541 -24.40 12.68 -10.10
CA SER A 541 -25.25 12.74 -8.91
C SER A 541 -26.75 12.66 -9.25
N GLU A 542 -27.18 13.30 -10.34
CA GLU A 542 -28.57 13.30 -10.77
C GLU A 542 -28.93 11.97 -11.44
N VAL A 543 -28.14 11.54 -12.43
CA VAL A 543 -28.46 10.34 -13.21
C VAL A 543 -28.34 9.05 -12.42
N SER A 544 -27.49 9.00 -11.38
CA SER A 544 -27.41 7.83 -10.52
C SER A 544 -28.66 7.63 -9.67
N ARG A 545 -29.49 8.66 -9.49
CA ARG A 545 -30.75 8.61 -8.73
C ARG A 545 -31.99 8.41 -9.62
N ASP A 546 -31.83 8.52 -10.93
CA ASP A 546 -32.89 8.28 -11.91
C ASP A 546 -32.90 6.80 -12.32
N GLU A 547 -33.96 6.07 -11.92
CA GLU A 547 -34.08 4.65 -12.25
C GLU A 547 -34.34 4.39 -13.73
N GLU A 548 -35.07 5.28 -14.42
CA GLU A 548 -35.36 5.12 -15.84
C GLU A 548 -34.07 5.31 -16.66
N PHE A 549 -33.25 6.30 -16.28
CA PHE A 549 -31.96 6.54 -16.93
C PHE A 549 -31.02 5.35 -16.78
N VAL A 550 -30.87 4.80 -15.57
CA VAL A 550 -29.97 3.67 -15.32
C VAL A 550 -30.41 2.40 -16.05
N GLN A 551 -31.72 2.11 -16.06
CA GLN A 551 -32.26 1.01 -16.87
C GLN A 551 -31.99 1.20 -18.36
N LYS A 552 -32.18 2.42 -18.87
CA LYS A 552 -31.91 2.77 -20.27
C LYS A 552 -30.44 2.57 -20.65
N VAL A 553 -29.51 3.07 -19.84
CA VAL A 553 -28.06 2.96 -20.10
C VAL A 553 -27.61 1.50 -20.09
N ASN A 554 -28.08 0.70 -19.13
CA ASN A 554 -27.76 -0.73 -19.07
C ASN A 554 -28.32 -1.50 -20.27
N SER A 555 -29.58 -1.23 -20.66
CA SER A 555 -30.18 -1.83 -21.87
C SER A 555 -29.39 -1.49 -23.14
N ILE A 556 -28.88 -0.26 -23.26
CA ILE A 556 -28.05 0.16 -24.40
C ILE A 556 -26.68 -0.53 -24.37
N ASN A 557 -26.09 -0.74 -23.19
CA ASN A 557 -24.84 -1.48 -23.06
C ASN A 557 -25.02 -2.96 -23.45
N ASP A 558 -26.13 -3.60 -23.07
CA ASP A 558 -26.44 -4.98 -23.47
C ASP A 558 -26.61 -5.11 -24.99
N GLU A 559 -27.34 -4.17 -25.62
CA GLU A 559 -27.49 -4.12 -27.08
C GLU A 559 -26.15 -3.80 -27.80
N PHE A 560 -25.29 -3.01 -27.18
CA PHE A 560 -23.94 -2.74 -27.68
C PHE A 560 -23.07 -4.00 -27.66
N ASP A 561 -23.02 -4.69 -26.52
CA ASP A 561 -22.24 -5.92 -26.37
C ASP A 561 -22.78 -7.04 -27.27
N ASP A 562 -24.09 -7.09 -27.53
CA ASP A 562 -24.68 -8.05 -28.46
C ASP A 562 -24.37 -7.72 -29.94
N SER A 563 -24.65 -6.50 -30.38
CA SER A 563 -24.49 -6.08 -31.79
C SER A 563 -23.03 -6.08 -32.27
N MET A 564 -22.05 -5.97 -31.35
CA MET A 564 -20.62 -5.99 -31.68
C MET A 564 -20.04 -7.40 -31.88
N LYS A 565 -20.79 -8.47 -31.58
CA LYS A 565 -20.35 -9.86 -31.83
C LYS A 565 -20.27 -10.15 -33.33
N VAL A 566 -19.19 -10.81 -33.76
CA VAL A 566 -19.03 -11.27 -35.16
C VAL A 566 -19.45 -12.74 -35.24
N VAL A 567 -20.62 -13.00 -35.84
CA VAL A 567 -21.19 -14.35 -35.95
C VAL A 567 -20.77 -15.07 -37.24
N ILE A 568 -20.57 -14.34 -38.35
CA ILE A 568 -20.15 -14.89 -39.66
C ILE A 568 -19.24 -13.90 -40.45
N PRO A 569 -18.19 -14.34 -41.17
CA PRO A 569 -17.45 -13.49 -42.12
C PRO A 569 -18.26 -13.16 -43.40
N PRO A 570 -18.13 -11.97 -44.04
CA PRO A 570 -17.30 -10.82 -43.73
C PRO A 570 -18.10 -9.75 -42.95
N ALA A 571 -18.81 -10.10 -41.88
CA ALA A 571 -19.40 -9.14 -40.96
C ALA A 571 -18.35 -8.42 -40.08
N PHE A 572 -17.14 -8.23 -40.62
CA PHE A 572 -16.05 -7.51 -39.97
C PHE A 572 -16.50 -6.10 -39.65
N LEU A 573 -16.10 -5.61 -38.48
CA LEU A 573 -16.27 -4.22 -38.12
C LEU A 573 -15.43 -3.37 -39.08
N LEU A 574 -16.06 -2.39 -39.74
CA LEU A 574 -15.33 -1.35 -40.46
C LEU A 574 -14.42 -0.62 -39.45
N ASP A 575 -13.25 -0.16 -39.89
CA ASP A 575 -12.28 0.49 -38.99
C ASP A 575 -12.88 1.67 -38.22
N GLU A 576 -13.72 2.48 -38.88
CA GLU A 576 -14.45 3.58 -38.23
C GLU A 576 -15.39 3.10 -37.11
N ILE A 577 -16.10 1.99 -37.30
CA ILE A 577 -16.99 1.40 -36.28
C ILE A 577 -16.17 0.79 -35.16
N LYS A 578 -15.02 0.20 -35.48
CA LYS A 578 -14.10 -0.40 -34.50
C LYS A 578 -13.49 0.66 -33.58
N ASP A 579 -13.09 1.79 -34.13
CA ASP A 579 -12.52 2.91 -33.36
C ASP A 579 -13.59 3.62 -32.51
N LYS A 580 -14.80 3.83 -33.07
CA LYS A 580 -15.95 4.35 -32.31
C LYS A 580 -16.40 3.39 -31.21
N SER A 581 -16.47 2.09 -31.48
CA SER A 581 -16.79 1.05 -30.48
C SER A 581 -15.77 1.04 -29.33
N ARG A 582 -14.48 1.12 -29.63
CA ARG A 582 -13.42 1.18 -28.60
C ARG A 582 -13.51 2.43 -27.74
N SER A 583 -13.70 3.59 -28.35
CA SER A 583 -13.76 4.88 -27.64
C SER A 583 -15.07 5.06 -26.88
N GLN A 584 -16.21 5.01 -27.57
CA GLN A 584 -17.53 5.24 -26.99
C GLN A 584 -17.97 4.10 -26.05
N GLY A 585 -17.64 2.85 -26.38
CA GLY A 585 -17.95 1.70 -25.52
C GLY A 585 -17.18 1.73 -24.21
N ALA A 586 -15.91 2.15 -24.23
CA ALA A 586 -15.12 2.33 -23.00
C ALA A 586 -15.70 3.46 -22.13
N LEU A 587 -16.08 4.58 -22.73
CA LEU A 587 -16.70 5.71 -22.02
C LEU A 587 -18.07 5.35 -21.42
N LEU A 588 -18.89 4.60 -22.13
CA LEU A 588 -20.17 4.11 -21.61
C LEU A 588 -19.97 3.18 -20.41
N LYS A 589 -19.05 2.21 -20.53
CA LYS A 589 -18.74 1.28 -19.43
C LYS A 589 -18.15 1.99 -18.21
N ASP A 590 -17.32 3.01 -18.44
CA ASP A 590 -16.82 3.87 -17.36
C ASP A 590 -17.95 4.64 -16.66
N LEU A 591 -18.90 5.20 -17.42
CA LEU A 591 -20.09 5.87 -16.87
C LEU A 591 -20.95 4.91 -16.04
N ILE A 592 -21.24 3.71 -16.55
CA ILE A 592 -21.99 2.67 -15.82
C ILE A 592 -21.26 2.30 -14.53
N GLY A 593 -19.95 2.04 -14.60
CA GLY A 593 -19.14 1.73 -13.42
C GLY A 593 -19.17 2.84 -12.35
N LYS A 594 -19.21 4.10 -12.77
CA LYS A 594 -19.39 5.26 -11.87
C LYS A 594 -20.80 5.30 -11.26
N ILE A 595 -21.84 5.10 -12.05
CA ILE A 595 -23.24 5.08 -11.60
C ILE A 595 -23.46 3.96 -10.57
N ASP A 596 -23.03 2.74 -10.88
CA ASP A 596 -23.18 1.59 -10.00
C ASP A 596 -22.41 1.78 -8.70
N SER A 597 -21.17 2.29 -8.80
CA SER A 597 -20.39 2.67 -7.62
C SER A 597 -21.10 3.73 -6.77
N PHE A 598 -21.72 4.73 -7.39
CA PHE A 598 -22.43 5.80 -6.70
C PHE A 598 -23.65 5.25 -5.95
N ARG A 599 -24.43 4.37 -6.60
CA ARG A 599 -25.58 3.70 -6.01
C ARG A 599 -25.18 2.79 -4.85
N GLU A 600 -24.09 2.05 -4.99
CA GLU A 600 -23.57 1.19 -3.95
C GLU A 600 -23.20 2.00 -2.69
N VAL A 601 -22.47 3.11 -2.85
CA VAL A 601 -22.13 4.00 -1.72
C VAL A 601 -23.39 4.55 -1.05
N ASN A 602 -24.38 5.01 -1.83
CA ASN A 602 -25.66 5.47 -1.28
C ASN A 602 -26.41 4.37 -0.52
N ASN A 603 -26.40 3.14 -1.00
CA ASN A 603 -27.02 2.01 -0.32
C ASN A 603 -26.31 1.72 1.01
N GLN A 604 -24.97 1.71 1.02
CA GLN A 604 -24.17 1.52 2.24
C GLN A 604 -24.45 2.60 3.28
N ILE A 605 -24.64 3.86 2.86
CA ILE A 605 -25.03 4.96 3.76
C ILE A 605 -26.43 4.73 4.31
N LYS A 606 -27.40 4.33 3.47
CA LYS A 606 -28.80 4.10 3.90
C LYS A 606 -28.92 2.97 4.93
N VAL A 607 -28.10 1.92 4.82
CA VAL A 607 -28.13 0.76 5.74
C VAL A 607 -27.20 0.94 6.94
N ALA A 608 -26.52 2.08 7.08
CA ALA A 608 -25.63 2.32 8.20
C ALA A 608 -26.43 2.42 9.52
N GLU A 609 -26.15 1.51 10.46
CA GLU A 609 -26.78 1.48 11.78
C GLU A 609 -25.91 2.18 12.85
N SER A 610 -24.70 2.60 12.49
CA SER A 610 -23.76 3.24 13.40
C SER A 610 -23.01 4.40 12.74
N TYR A 611 -22.55 5.33 13.58
CA TYR A 611 -21.77 6.48 13.14
C TYR A 611 -20.48 6.06 12.40
N ALA A 612 -19.83 4.98 12.85
CA ALA A 612 -18.62 4.46 12.22
C ALA A 612 -18.90 3.87 10.83
N GLN A 613 -20.01 3.13 10.67
CA GLN A 613 -20.44 2.61 9.36
C GLN A 613 -20.80 3.75 8.40
N PHE A 614 -21.57 4.74 8.86
CA PHE A 614 -21.91 5.93 8.07
C PHE A 614 -20.63 6.65 7.61
N LYS A 615 -19.71 6.92 8.55
CA LYS A 615 -18.43 7.57 8.26
C LYS A 615 -17.61 6.80 7.24
N SER A 616 -17.53 5.47 7.38
CA SER A 616 -16.81 4.61 6.45
C SER A 616 -17.42 4.62 5.05
N ALA A 617 -18.76 4.50 4.94
CA ALA A 617 -19.47 4.50 3.68
C ALA A 617 -19.39 5.87 2.99
N PHE A 618 -19.61 6.96 3.74
CA PHE A 618 -19.56 8.32 3.20
C PHE A 618 -18.17 8.70 2.70
N LYS A 619 -17.11 8.21 3.36
CA LYS A 619 -15.73 8.41 2.91
C LYS A 619 -15.47 7.84 1.51
N SER A 620 -16.22 6.82 1.07
CA SER A 620 -16.08 6.28 -0.28
C SER A 620 -16.37 7.30 -1.39
N PHE A 621 -17.10 8.39 -1.10
CA PHE A 621 -17.30 9.48 -2.06
C PHE A 621 -16.04 10.31 -2.34
N GLU A 622 -14.96 10.16 -1.57
CA GLU A 622 -13.67 10.83 -1.83
C GLU A 622 -12.93 10.28 -3.06
N ASP A 623 -13.34 9.11 -3.56
CA ASP A 623 -12.72 8.50 -4.74
C ASP A 623 -12.75 9.46 -5.94
N LYS A 624 -11.65 9.48 -6.71
CA LYS A 624 -11.49 10.30 -7.91
C LYS A 624 -12.60 10.06 -8.94
N LYS A 625 -13.23 8.88 -8.94
CA LYS A 625 -14.36 8.56 -9.83
C LYS A 625 -15.60 9.43 -9.59
N PHE A 626 -15.71 10.08 -8.43
CA PHE A 626 -16.80 11.00 -8.07
C PHE A 626 -16.41 12.47 -8.17
N ASN A 627 -15.30 12.77 -8.86
CA ASN A 627 -14.81 14.13 -9.08
C ASN A 627 -15.90 15.08 -9.59
N GLY A 628 -16.09 16.20 -8.89
CA GLY A 628 -17.03 17.25 -9.29
C GLY A 628 -18.47 17.05 -8.81
N THR A 629 -18.76 15.96 -8.09
CA THR A 629 -20.08 15.77 -7.47
C THR A 629 -20.23 16.56 -6.17
N PRO A 630 -21.45 17.01 -5.80
CA PRO A 630 -21.72 17.61 -4.49
C PRO A 630 -21.35 16.68 -3.33
N GLU A 631 -21.60 15.38 -3.47
CA GLU A 631 -21.30 14.35 -2.47
C GLU A 631 -19.81 14.31 -2.14
N GLN A 632 -18.95 14.31 -3.16
CA GLN A 632 -17.51 14.33 -2.95
C GLN A 632 -17.07 15.61 -2.23
N SER A 633 -17.62 16.77 -2.60
CA SER A 633 -17.29 18.03 -1.94
C SER A 633 -17.60 17.97 -0.43
N VAL A 634 -18.77 17.45 -0.08
CA VAL A 634 -19.18 17.29 1.32
C VAL A 634 -18.35 16.21 2.03
N ALA A 635 -18.04 15.08 1.38
CA ALA A 635 -17.18 14.04 1.93
C ALA A 635 -15.75 14.54 2.23
N ASN A 636 -15.17 15.33 1.32
CA ASN A 636 -13.88 15.96 1.54
C ASN A 636 -13.89 16.92 2.73
N GLN A 637 -14.95 17.73 2.89
CA GLN A 637 -15.12 18.60 4.07
C GLN A 637 -15.32 17.78 5.35
N PHE A 638 -16.04 16.67 5.27
CA PHE A 638 -16.29 15.78 6.39
C PHE A 638 -14.98 15.18 6.91
N SER A 639 -14.13 14.68 6.02
CA SER A 639 -12.84 14.11 6.38
C SER A 639 -11.77 15.13 6.73
N ALA A 640 -11.85 16.37 6.24
CA ALA A 640 -10.98 17.44 6.72
C ALA A 640 -11.19 17.71 8.22
N ASN A 641 -12.42 17.56 8.71
CA ASN A 641 -12.76 17.75 10.12
C ASN A 641 -12.65 16.45 10.95
N ASN A 642 -12.73 15.27 10.31
CA ASN A 642 -12.53 13.91 10.84
C ASN A 642 -13.02 13.68 12.29
N LYS A 643 -14.15 14.27 12.67
CA LYS A 643 -14.65 14.15 14.04
C LYS A 643 -15.02 12.69 14.32
N GLU A 644 -14.58 12.17 15.45
CA GLU A 644 -15.07 10.90 15.98
C GLU A 644 -16.39 11.13 16.70
N LEU A 645 -17.17 10.06 16.91
CA LEU A 645 -18.42 10.16 17.69
C LEU A 645 -18.19 10.81 19.07
N VAL A 646 -17.06 10.51 19.72
CA VAL A 646 -16.69 11.09 21.01
C VAL A 646 -16.51 12.62 20.94
N ASN A 647 -16.05 13.14 19.79
CA ASN A 647 -15.87 14.57 19.60
C ASN A 647 -17.23 15.25 19.40
N LEU A 648 -18.14 14.62 18.66
CA LEU A 648 -19.51 15.12 18.51
C LEU A 648 -20.25 15.16 19.85
N ILE A 649 -20.10 14.12 20.67
CA ILE A 649 -20.66 14.11 22.03
C ILE A 649 -20.07 15.24 22.85
N GLY A 650 -18.75 15.44 22.80
CA GLY A 650 -18.09 16.54 23.48
C GLY A 650 -18.62 17.91 23.06
N ASP A 651 -18.82 18.12 21.76
CA ASP A 651 -19.43 19.35 21.24
C ASP A 651 -20.88 19.55 21.72
N VAL A 652 -21.68 18.49 21.80
CA VAL A 652 -23.07 18.55 22.30
C VAL A 652 -23.10 18.93 23.78
N LEU A 653 -22.21 18.33 24.58
CA LEU A 653 -22.14 18.61 26.01
C LEU A 653 -21.67 20.04 26.26
N ILE A 654 -20.60 20.45 25.58
CA ILE A 654 -20.01 21.79 25.67
C ILE A 654 -19.52 22.25 24.29
N PRO A 655 -20.33 23.08 23.60
CA PRO A 655 -19.98 23.58 22.28
C PRO A 655 -18.61 24.26 22.25
N GLY A 656 -17.76 23.85 21.30
CA GLY A 656 -16.43 24.43 21.10
C GLY A 656 -15.32 23.86 21.98
N GLN A 657 -15.62 22.85 22.83
CA GLN A 657 -14.63 22.19 23.69
C GLN A 657 -14.64 20.66 23.60
N ALA A 658 -14.87 20.10 22.41
CA ALA A 658 -14.92 18.64 22.19
C ALA A 658 -13.73 17.86 22.77
N ASP A 659 -12.50 18.38 22.64
CA ASP A 659 -11.29 17.72 23.13
C ASP A 659 -11.28 17.56 24.66
N SER A 660 -11.92 18.49 25.39
CA SER A 660 -12.03 18.41 26.85
C SER A 660 -12.84 17.20 27.30
N TRP A 661 -13.83 16.76 26.53
CA TRP A 661 -14.61 15.55 26.85
C TRP A 661 -13.75 14.29 26.75
N LYS A 662 -12.89 14.20 25.73
CA LYS A 662 -11.95 13.09 25.58
C LYS A 662 -10.97 13.02 26.76
N VAL A 663 -10.45 14.17 27.19
CA VAL A 663 -9.58 14.24 28.39
C VAL A 663 -10.33 13.88 29.66
N TYR A 664 -11.59 14.31 29.80
CA TYR A 664 -12.43 13.89 30.91
C TYR A 664 -12.59 12.36 30.95
N LEU A 665 -12.96 11.72 29.84
CA LEU A 665 -13.12 10.27 29.78
C LEU A 665 -11.85 9.51 30.20
N GLN A 666 -10.67 9.99 29.81
CA GLN A 666 -9.39 9.42 30.22
C GLN A 666 -9.09 9.59 31.71
N ASN A 667 -9.72 10.56 32.37
CA ASN A 667 -9.50 10.92 33.77
C ASN A 667 -10.75 10.79 34.65
N ARG A 668 -11.81 10.10 34.19
CA ARG A 668 -13.14 10.03 34.84
C ARG A 668 -13.11 9.58 36.31
N ASN A 669 -12.11 8.79 36.68
CA ASN A 669 -11.94 8.26 38.04
C ASN A 669 -11.29 9.27 39.01
N LYS A 670 -10.85 10.44 38.55
CA LYS A 670 -10.16 11.43 39.38
C LYS A 670 -11.14 12.49 39.90
N ASP A 671 -10.94 12.90 41.15
CA ASP A 671 -11.72 13.97 41.79
C ASP A 671 -11.34 15.37 41.31
N GLN A 672 -10.19 15.49 40.64
CA GLN A 672 -9.71 16.70 39.99
C GLN A 672 -8.97 16.32 38.70
N ILE A 673 -9.03 17.20 37.71
CA ILE A 673 -8.33 17.03 36.42
C ILE A 673 -7.33 18.17 36.26
N PHE A 674 -6.08 17.81 36.01
CA PHE A 674 -4.99 18.73 35.73
C PHE A 674 -3.92 18.03 34.88
N PRO A 675 -3.09 18.78 34.12
CA PRO A 675 -1.97 18.22 33.40
C PRO A 675 -1.03 17.48 34.34
N LYS A 676 -0.46 16.34 33.92
CA LYS A 676 0.52 15.62 34.74
C LYS A 676 1.82 16.41 34.87
N ASP A 677 2.29 16.93 33.74
CA ASP A 677 3.61 17.55 33.61
C ASP A 677 3.47 19.06 33.38
N ILE A 678 4.44 19.82 33.90
CA ILE A 678 4.51 21.28 33.75
C ILE A 678 5.38 21.62 32.54
N GLU A 679 4.80 22.30 31.55
CA GLU A 679 5.54 22.79 30.37
C GLU A 679 6.46 23.96 30.75
N GLU A 680 7.55 24.16 30.02
CA GLU A 680 8.51 25.22 30.32
C GLU A 680 7.85 26.62 30.33
N ALA A 681 6.96 26.90 29.39
CA ALA A 681 6.25 28.17 29.33
C ALA A 681 5.28 28.37 30.51
N GLU A 682 4.66 27.30 31.02
CA GLU A 682 3.83 27.34 32.22
C GLU A 682 4.71 27.53 33.46
N ARG A 683 5.83 26.81 33.54
CA ARG A 683 6.81 26.88 34.62
C ARG A 683 7.35 28.30 34.78
N VAL A 684 7.67 28.99 33.68
CA VAL A 684 8.11 30.39 33.70
C VAL A 684 7.05 31.30 34.33
N VAL A 685 5.77 31.15 33.97
CA VAL A 685 4.68 31.95 34.54
C VAL A 685 4.53 31.66 36.04
N LEU A 686 4.43 30.38 36.42
CA LEU A 686 4.19 29.98 37.81
C LEU A 686 5.38 30.30 38.74
N ASN A 687 6.61 30.19 38.24
CA ASN A 687 7.81 30.63 38.95
C ASN A 687 7.90 32.16 39.00
N GLY A 688 7.46 32.87 37.96
CA GLY A 688 7.34 34.33 37.97
C GLY A 688 6.44 34.82 39.11
N VAL A 689 5.25 34.23 39.23
CA VAL A 689 4.32 34.50 40.34
C VAL A 689 4.92 34.10 41.69
N SER A 690 5.53 32.91 41.78
CA SER A 690 6.16 32.44 43.03
C SER A 690 7.41 33.24 43.43
N GLY A 691 8.01 33.99 42.50
CA GLY A 691 9.18 34.82 42.71
C GLY A 691 8.92 36.08 43.54
N TYR A 692 7.66 36.45 43.74
CA TYR A 692 7.26 37.66 44.48
C TYR A 692 7.35 37.49 46.01
N ARG A 693 8.54 37.14 46.52
CA ARG A 693 8.80 36.80 47.93
C ARG A 693 8.33 37.85 48.95
N ARG A 694 8.33 39.13 48.59
CA ARG A 694 7.91 40.23 49.47
C ARG A 694 6.44 40.13 49.89
N TYR A 695 5.61 39.50 49.07
CA TYR A 695 4.20 39.30 49.34
C TYR A 695 3.93 38.15 50.32
N MET A 696 4.92 37.30 50.62
CA MET A 696 4.76 36.23 51.59
C MET A 696 4.64 36.75 53.03
N ASN A 697 5.13 37.96 53.31
CA ASN A 697 5.14 38.53 54.65
C ASN A 697 4.92 40.06 54.60
N LEU A 698 3.96 40.52 53.79
CA LEU A 698 3.64 41.93 53.68
C LEU A 698 2.77 42.38 54.87
N HIS A 699 3.15 43.49 55.49
CA HIS A 699 2.41 44.10 56.62
C HIS A 699 1.86 45.47 56.24
N LYS A 700 0.68 45.80 56.73
CA LYS A 700 0.14 47.17 56.73
C LYS A 700 0.42 47.78 58.10
N CYS A 701 1.26 48.81 58.12
CA CYS A 701 1.69 49.50 59.32
C CYS A 701 0.93 50.82 59.44
N PHE A 702 0.21 51.00 60.54
CA PHE A 702 -0.53 52.22 60.85
C PHE A 702 0.31 53.12 61.75
N PHE A 703 0.48 54.36 61.32
CA PHE A 703 1.31 55.37 61.97
C PHE A 703 0.46 56.54 62.46
N LEU A 704 0.84 57.08 63.61
CA LEU A 704 0.28 58.29 64.20
C LEU A 704 1.40 59.33 64.32
N GLU A 705 1.22 60.47 63.67
CA GLU A 705 2.11 61.62 63.80
C GLU A 705 1.72 62.45 65.04
N VAL A 706 2.72 62.79 65.85
CA VAL A 706 2.56 63.55 67.09
C VAL A 706 3.34 64.87 66.95
N PRO A 707 2.76 66.03 67.32
CA PRO A 707 1.47 66.20 68.00
C PRO A 707 0.28 66.41 67.06
N SER A 708 0.46 66.33 65.73
CA SER A 708 -0.59 66.62 64.75
C SER A 708 -1.83 65.71 64.90
N GLY A 709 -1.64 64.50 65.43
CA GLY A 709 -2.68 63.47 65.51
C GLY A 709 -3.00 62.85 64.15
N LYS A 710 -2.25 63.20 63.09
CA LYS A 710 -2.50 62.72 61.74
C LYS A 710 -2.13 61.24 61.66
N THR A 711 -3.10 60.42 61.28
CA THR A 711 -2.89 59.00 61.01
C THR A 711 -2.60 58.77 59.54
N PHE A 712 -1.67 57.89 59.24
CA PHE A 712 -1.43 57.39 57.89
C PHE A 712 -0.99 55.93 57.96
N HIS A 713 -0.96 55.23 56.83
CA HIS A 713 -0.51 53.86 56.77
C HIS A 713 0.53 53.68 55.67
N LYS A 714 1.38 52.66 55.81
CA LYS A 714 2.30 52.22 54.76
C LYS A 714 2.40 50.70 54.74
N PHE A 715 2.64 50.16 53.55
CA PHE A 715 2.94 48.73 53.40
C PHE A 715 4.43 48.49 53.65
N CYS A 716 4.76 47.43 54.40
CA CYS A 716 6.13 47.08 54.75
C CYS A 716 6.43 45.61 54.37
N ASP A 717 7.58 45.38 53.75
CA ASP A 717 8.12 44.05 53.46
C ASP A 717 8.72 43.45 54.76
N GLY A 718 7.94 42.57 55.38
CA GLY A 718 8.23 41.99 56.69
C GLY A 718 7.85 42.89 57.87
N PRO A 719 8.00 42.38 59.10
CA PRO A 719 7.66 43.14 60.28
C PRO A 719 8.64 44.29 60.54
N THR A 720 8.14 45.40 61.09
CA THR A 720 8.98 46.57 61.39
C THR A 720 10.01 46.26 62.47
N LYS A 721 11.26 46.65 62.25
CA LYS A 721 12.34 46.48 63.23
C LYS A 721 12.35 47.66 64.21
N LEU A 722 12.19 47.34 65.49
CA LEU A 722 12.29 48.28 66.60
C LEU A 722 13.73 48.41 67.08
N ARG A 723 14.22 49.65 67.18
CA ARG A 723 15.51 49.95 67.78
C ARG A 723 15.37 51.12 68.74
N ASN A 724 15.76 50.91 69.99
CA ASN A 724 15.87 51.99 70.96
C ASN A 724 17.30 52.56 70.92
N ARG A 725 17.44 53.87 70.70
CA ARG A 725 18.73 54.56 70.65
C ARG A 725 18.72 55.75 71.62
N LYS A 726 19.75 55.84 72.47
CA LYS A 726 20.00 57.04 73.27
C LYS A 726 20.83 58.04 72.45
N VAL A 727 20.36 59.28 72.35
CA VAL A 727 21.09 60.38 71.69
C VAL A 727 21.10 61.57 72.66
N GLY A 728 22.22 61.76 73.37
CA GLY A 728 22.31 62.72 74.47
C GLY A 728 21.35 62.35 75.63
N PRO A 729 20.58 63.31 76.21
CA PRO A 729 19.60 63.02 77.25
C PRO A 729 18.29 62.40 76.74
N ASN A 730 18.13 62.24 75.42
CA ASN A 730 16.89 61.76 74.79
C ASN A 730 16.92 60.26 74.48
N SER A 731 15.76 59.61 74.58
CA SER A 731 15.53 58.26 74.05
C SER A 731 14.73 58.36 72.75
N ILE A 732 15.33 57.88 71.66
CA ILE A 732 14.69 57.77 70.35
C ILE A 732 14.25 56.33 70.15
N VAL A 733 12.97 56.14 69.83
CA VAL A 733 12.44 54.87 69.36
C VAL A 733 12.44 54.94 67.83
N GLU A 734 13.33 54.18 67.20
CA GLU A 734 13.46 54.08 65.74
C GLU A 734 12.71 52.83 65.26
N ARG A 735 11.79 53.02 64.31
CA ARG A 735 11.15 51.95 63.54
C ARG A 735 11.72 51.97 62.14
N SER A 736 12.31 50.85 61.72
CA SER A 736 12.92 50.72 60.39
C SER A 736 12.34 49.52 59.65
N GLY A 737 12.22 49.65 58.33
CA GLY A 737 11.66 48.61 57.46
C GLY A 737 11.81 49.00 56.00
N TYR A 738 11.50 48.07 55.11
CA TYR A 738 11.38 48.34 53.68
C TYR A 738 9.92 48.69 53.39
N PHE A 739 9.64 49.98 53.21
CA PHE A 739 8.28 50.48 53.05
C PHE A 739 7.99 50.79 51.59
N PHE A 740 6.74 50.61 51.18
CA PHE A 740 6.28 50.99 49.86
C PHE A 740 6.07 52.50 49.78
N GLU A 741 6.84 53.17 48.92
CA GLU A 741 6.77 54.61 48.64
C GLU A 741 7.14 54.88 47.18
N ASN A 742 6.50 55.88 46.54
CA ASN A 742 6.81 56.29 45.16
C ASN A 742 6.87 55.10 44.19
N THR A 743 5.91 54.17 44.29
CA THR A 743 5.78 52.95 43.47
C THR A 743 6.84 51.85 43.69
N LYS A 744 7.74 52.01 44.66
CA LYS A 744 8.82 51.05 44.96
C LYS A 744 8.96 50.80 46.46
N PHE A 745 9.66 49.74 46.84
CA PHE A 745 10.01 49.50 48.24
C PHE A 745 11.36 50.11 48.55
N GLU A 746 11.41 51.00 49.54
CA GLU A 746 12.60 51.71 49.95
C GLU A 746 12.84 51.55 51.46
N PRO A 747 14.09 51.50 51.92
CA PRO A 747 14.39 51.45 53.35
C PRO A 747 14.04 52.79 54.00
N LEU A 748 12.99 52.82 54.81
CA LEU A 748 12.57 54.02 55.55
C LEU A 748 12.71 53.82 57.05
N LYS A 749 12.82 54.96 57.74
CA LYS A 749 12.97 55.03 59.19
C LYS A 749 12.00 56.09 59.73
N PHE A 750 11.19 55.67 60.69
CA PHE A 750 10.29 56.53 61.44
C PHE A 750 10.80 56.65 62.87
N ASN A 751 10.94 57.88 63.35
CA ASN A 751 11.48 58.16 64.66
C ASN A 751 10.41 58.77 65.56
N PHE A 752 10.35 58.29 66.78
CA PHE A 752 9.55 58.87 67.86
C PHE A 752 10.49 59.35 68.96
N PHE A 753 10.37 60.63 69.35
CA PHE A 753 11.18 61.23 70.40
C PHE A 753 10.43 61.25 71.73
N ALA A 754 10.86 60.40 72.68
CA ALA A 754 10.43 60.49 74.07
C ALA A 754 11.25 61.61 74.74
N SER A 755 10.65 62.78 74.92
CA SER A 755 11.32 63.99 75.41
C SER A 755 12.11 63.76 76.71
N GLY A 756 13.43 63.98 76.67
CA GLY A 756 14.31 64.11 77.83
C GLY A 756 14.92 65.52 77.88
N LYS A 757 14.39 66.37 78.79
CA LYS A 757 14.90 67.70 79.19
C LYS A 757 15.66 68.50 78.11
N PHE A 758 14.94 69.30 77.34
CA PHE A 758 15.53 70.46 76.66
C PHE A 758 15.71 71.59 77.67
N GLY A 759 16.96 71.96 77.96
CA GLY A 759 17.28 73.14 78.74
C GLY A 759 17.29 74.36 77.82
N LEU A 760 16.17 75.08 77.71
CA LEU A 760 16.11 76.51 77.40
C LEU A 760 14.72 77.03 77.80
N LYS A 761 14.73 78.16 78.49
CA LYS A 761 13.57 78.85 79.07
C LYS A 761 12.63 79.30 77.95
N ASP A 762 11.48 78.63 77.79
CA ASP A 762 10.21 79.24 77.40
C ASP A 762 9.04 78.25 77.57
N GLN A 763 7.90 78.77 78.00
CA GLN A 763 6.84 78.07 78.73
C GLN A 763 5.86 77.24 77.87
N LYS A 764 6.32 76.51 76.83
CA LYS A 764 5.46 75.63 75.99
C LYS A 764 6.04 74.26 75.59
N LEU A 765 6.86 73.63 76.44
CA LEU A 765 7.43 72.30 76.15
C LEU A 765 6.77 71.17 76.96
N LYS A 766 5.59 70.76 76.50
CA LYS A 766 5.07 69.40 76.65
C LYS A 766 4.49 69.00 75.31
N LYS A 767 5.23 68.26 74.49
CA LYS A 767 4.70 67.40 73.42
C LYS A 767 5.83 66.52 72.90
N ALA A 768 5.62 65.20 72.88
CA ALA A 768 6.43 64.31 72.06
C ALA A 768 6.25 64.74 70.59
N GLU A 769 7.31 64.67 69.81
CA GLU A 769 7.25 64.97 68.37
C GLU A 769 7.79 63.76 67.61
N GLY A 770 7.17 63.43 66.49
CA GLY A 770 7.58 62.32 65.63
C GLY A 770 6.44 61.37 65.29
N VAL A 771 6.80 60.24 64.70
CA VAL A 771 5.84 59.26 64.18
C VAL A 771 5.93 57.99 65.01
N THR A 772 4.82 57.59 65.61
CA THR A 772 4.71 56.33 66.35
C THR A 772 3.87 55.32 65.57
N LEU A 773 4.15 54.02 65.74
CA LEU A 773 3.38 52.92 65.17
C LEU A 773 2.20 52.62 66.10
N SER A 774 0.96 52.68 65.60
CA SER A 774 -0.24 52.35 66.37
C SER A 774 -0.56 50.86 66.31
N SER A 775 -0.47 50.26 65.12
CA SER A 775 -0.72 48.84 64.90
C SER A 775 0.01 48.36 63.64
N GLU A 776 0.24 47.06 63.58
CA GLU A 776 0.92 46.39 62.47
C GLU A 776 0.24 45.04 62.25
N GLU A 777 -0.25 44.83 61.02
CA GLU A 777 -1.05 43.66 60.68
C GLU A 777 -0.60 43.08 59.34
N MET A 778 -0.52 41.74 59.28
CA MET A 778 -0.28 41.04 58.02
C MET A 778 -1.47 41.23 57.08
N THR A 779 -1.19 41.63 55.84
CA THR A 779 -2.27 42.02 54.93
C THR A 779 -3.09 40.83 54.44
N PRO A 780 -4.37 41.02 54.07
CA PRO A 780 -5.16 39.99 53.40
C PRO A 780 -4.51 39.49 52.10
N GLU A 781 -3.80 40.36 51.36
CA GLU A 781 -3.05 40.00 50.16
C GLU A 781 -1.93 39.00 50.47
N ALA A 782 -1.20 39.19 51.57
CA ALA A 782 -0.17 38.25 52.00
C ALA A 782 -0.77 36.90 52.42
N LYS A 783 -1.93 36.91 53.09
CA LYS A 783 -2.66 35.68 53.45
C LYS A 783 -3.09 34.91 52.20
N LEU A 784 -3.72 35.60 51.24
CA LEU A 784 -4.11 35.02 49.96
C LEU A 784 -2.91 34.48 49.20
N PHE A 785 -1.85 35.29 49.05
CA PHE A 785 -0.67 34.92 48.27
C PHE A 785 0.02 33.66 48.83
N ASN A 786 0.12 33.52 50.16
CA ASN A 786 0.65 32.31 50.79
C ASN A 786 -0.25 31.10 50.57
N LEU A 787 -1.58 31.28 50.62
CA LEU A 787 -2.55 30.20 50.40
C LEU A 787 -2.45 29.62 48.98
N ILE A 788 -2.32 30.49 47.98
CA ILE A 788 -2.34 30.10 46.56
C ILE A 788 -0.95 29.94 45.93
N LEU A 789 0.13 30.03 46.72
CA LEU A 789 1.50 30.14 46.21
C LEU A 789 1.83 28.98 45.26
N PRO A 790 2.04 29.21 43.94
CA PRO A 790 2.07 28.11 42.97
C PRO A 790 3.16 27.07 43.25
N SER A 791 4.34 27.52 43.67
CA SER A 791 5.46 26.63 44.02
C SER A 791 5.20 25.68 45.18
N GLN A 792 4.25 26.00 46.06
CA GLN A 792 3.88 25.15 47.20
C GLN A 792 2.59 24.39 46.92
N ARG A 793 1.56 25.09 46.41
CA ARG A 793 0.21 24.58 46.21
C ARG A 793 0.09 23.71 44.95
N LEU A 794 0.51 24.24 43.80
CA LEU A 794 0.28 23.60 42.50
C LEU A 794 1.44 22.70 42.05
N MET A 795 2.69 23.03 42.40
CA MET A 795 3.88 22.39 41.83
C MET A 795 4.54 21.36 42.76
N SER A 796 5.11 20.30 42.19
CA SER A 796 6.01 19.39 42.89
C SER A 796 7.30 20.07 43.36
N GLN A 797 8.00 19.48 44.33
CA GLN A 797 9.31 20.01 44.78
C GLN A 797 10.31 20.11 43.61
N SER A 798 10.27 19.15 42.69
CA SER A 798 11.07 19.15 41.45
C SER A 798 10.61 20.16 40.39
N GLN A 799 9.41 20.74 40.54
CA GLN A 799 8.74 21.60 39.55
C GLN A 799 8.52 20.95 38.18
N GLN A 800 8.58 19.62 38.09
CA GLN A 800 8.33 18.87 36.86
C GLN A 800 6.85 18.50 36.69
N TYR A 801 6.14 18.28 37.79
CA TYR A 801 4.75 17.81 37.81
C TYR A 801 3.83 18.70 38.64
N TYR A 802 2.56 18.77 38.27
CA TYR A 802 1.50 19.37 39.08
C TYR A 802 1.04 18.41 40.19
N LYS A 803 0.62 18.95 41.33
CA LYS A 803 0.09 18.20 42.49
C LYS A 803 -1.42 18.31 42.64
N GLU A 804 -2.01 19.40 42.18
CA GLU A 804 -3.41 19.75 42.43
C GLU A 804 -4.00 20.53 41.25
N GLY A 805 -5.33 20.50 41.13
CA GLY A 805 -6.08 21.27 40.15
C GLY A 805 -6.17 22.76 40.48
N VAL A 806 -6.39 23.57 39.45
CA VAL A 806 -6.38 25.04 39.57
C VAL A 806 -7.73 25.63 40.02
N LEU A 807 -8.83 24.90 39.88
CA LEU A 807 -10.18 25.42 40.17
C LEU A 807 -10.32 25.90 41.62
N GLY A 808 -9.73 25.17 42.58
CA GLY A 808 -9.74 25.56 43.99
C GLY A 808 -8.98 26.87 44.25
N VAL A 809 -7.88 27.10 43.52
CA VAL A 809 -7.10 28.34 43.62
C VAL A 809 -7.92 29.56 43.18
N PHE A 810 -8.72 29.43 42.11
CA PHE A 810 -9.59 30.52 41.67
C PHE A 810 -10.80 30.72 42.59
N ASP A 811 -11.34 29.67 43.20
CA ASP A 811 -12.35 29.79 44.26
C ASP A 811 -11.79 30.58 45.47
N GLU A 812 -10.57 30.27 45.91
CA GLU A 812 -9.87 30.97 47.00
C GLU A 812 -9.60 32.44 46.66
N ILE A 813 -9.21 32.75 45.41
CA ILE A 813 -9.09 34.13 44.95
C ILE A 813 -10.45 34.83 45.04
N ASN A 814 -11.51 34.24 44.48
CA ASN A 814 -12.85 34.85 44.48
C ASN A 814 -13.35 35.15 45.91
N GLN A 815 -13.15 34.23 46.85
CA GLN A 815 -13.64 34.33 48.24
C GLN A 815 -12.78 35.20 49.16
N SER A 816 -11.54 35.54 48.77
CA SER A 816 -10.62 36.30 49.62
C SER A 816 -11.03 37.76 49.82
N ASP A 817 -10.78 38.28 51.02
CA ASP A 817 -10.92 39.68 51.44
C ASP A 817 -9.79 40.60 50.91
N ALA A 818 -8.85 40.07 50.12
CA ALA A 818 -7.78 40.84 49.49
C ALA A 818 -8.29 41.91 48.52
N ASP A 819 -7.47 42.94 48.28
CA ASP A 819 -7.80 44.03 47.37
C ASP A 819 -8.21 43.49 45.97
N PRO A 820 -9.34 43.96 45.40
CA PRO A 820 -9.81 43.50 44.08
C PRO A 820 -8.78 43.67 42.96
N LEU A 821 -7.96 44.72 43.00
CA LEU A 821 -6.89 44.91 42.02
C LEU A 821 -5.80 43.85 42.18
N PHE A 822 -5.44 43.48 43.40
CA PHE A 822 -4.48 42.40 43.65
C PHE A 822 -5.03 41.03 43.22
N LYS A 823 -6.30 40.72 43.55
CA LYS A 823 -7.01 39.53 43.09
C LYS A 823 -7.02 39.43 41.56
N SER A 824 -7.34 40.54 40.89
CA SER A 824 -7.37 40.61 39.42
C SER A 824 -5.99 40.37 38.79
N TYR A 825 -4.92 40.89 39.40
CA TYR A 825 -3.55 40.64 38.96
C TYR A 825 -3.20 39.15 39.07
N LEU A 826 -3.44 38.54 40.23
CA LEU A 826 -3.14 37.11 40.45
C LEU A 826 -3.94 36.20 39.51
N ALA A 827 -5.25 36.43 39.38
CA ALA A 827 -6.11 35.67 38.48
C ALA A 827 -5.64 35.80 37.01
N THR A 828 -5.25 37.01 36.59
CA THR A 828 -4.72 37.25 35.24
C THR A 828 -3.40 36.50 35.02
N GLU A 829 -2.43 36.61 35.94
CA GLU A 829 -1.14 35.93 35.80
C GLU A 829 -1.29 34.40 35.79
N LEU A 830 -2.09 33.83 36.69
CA LEU A 830 -2.33 32.38 36.74
C LEU A 830 -3.08 31.88 35.49
N SER A 831 -4.01 32.68 34.97
CA SER A 831 -4.75 32.32 33.75
C SER A 831 -3.84 32.12 32.53
N LYS A 832 -2.67 32.79 32.48
CA LYS A 832 -1.70 32.61 31.39
C LYS A 832 -1.14 31.20 31.32
N ALA A 833 -1.06 30.48 32.44
CA ALA A 833 -0.68 29.06 32.47
C ALA A 833 -1.89 28.18 32.13
N VAL A 834 -3.06 28.46 32.70
CA VAL A 834 -4.27 27.66 32.53
C VAL A 834 -4.78 27.64 31.08
N LEU A 835 -4.81 28.81 30.43
CA LEU A 835 -5.36 28.97 29.08
C LEU A 835 -4.52 28.29 27.99
N ARG A 836 -3.25 27.97 28.25
CA ARG A 836 -2.39 27.26 27.27
C ARG A 836 -2.92 25.88 26.93
N ARG A 837 -3.49 25.18 27.91
CA ARG A 837 -4.03 23.83 27.77
C ARG A 837 -5.33 23.70 28.56
N SER A 838 -6.27 24.61 28.29
CA SER A 838 -7.56 24.74 29.00
C SER A 838 -8.30 23.41 29.19
N TYR A 839 -8.27 22.55 28.16
CA TYR A 839 -8.91 21.24 28.17
C TYR A 839 -8.30 20.23 29.17
N GLN A 840 -7.04 20.41 29.56
CA GLN A 840 -6.35 19.53 30.53
C GLN A 840 -6.60 19.91 31.99
N TRP A 841 -7.24 21.05 32.25
CA TRP A 841 -7.52 21.56 33.60
C TRP A 841 -8.93 21.23 34.10
N GLY A 842 -9.69 20.43 33.35
CA GLY A 842 -11.06 20.07 33.72
C GLY A 842 -12.05 21.24 33.65
N LEU A 843 -11.71 22.34 32.95
CA LEU A 843 -12.53 23.55 32.88
C LEU A 843 -13.90 23.30 32.23
N LEU A 844 -14.01 22.27 31.39
CA LEU A 844 -15.27 21.75 30.85
C LEU A 844 -16.32 21.56 31.97
N MET A 845 -15.93 21.05 33.13
CA MET A 845 -16.87 20.79 34.21
C MET A 845 -17.18 22.02 35.07
N ALA A 846 -16.64 23.20 34.72
CA ALA A 846 -16.85 24.47 35.40
C ALA A 846 -17.32 25.54 34.39
N PRO A 847 -18.60 25.51 33.97
CA PRO A 847 -19.08 26.28 32.81
C PRO A 847 -18.90 27.81 32.93
N ASN A 848 -18.95 28.36 34.15
CA ASN A 848 -18.79 29.79 34.38
C ASN A 848 -17.33 30.25 34.33
N PHE A 849 -16.34 29.37 34.46
CA PHE A 849 -14.94 29.76 34.61
C PHE A 849 -14.44 30.65 33.45
N MET A 850 -14.72 30.25 32.21
CA MET A 850 -14.29 31.01 31.03
C MET A 850 -15.04 32.35 30.92
N LYS A 851 -16.33 32.36 31.24
CA LYS A 851 -17.16 33.57 31.25
C LYS A 851 -16.64 34.58 32.28
N ASP A 852 -16.36 34.12 33.49
CA ASP A 852 -15.88 34.94 34.59
C ASP A 852 -14.47 35.49 34.29
N LEU A 853 -13.63 34.70 33.58
CA LEU A 853 -12.33 35.15 33.12
C LEU A 853 -12.43 36.20 31.99
N GLU A 854 -13.35 36.03 31.05
CA GLU A 854 -13.62 37.04 30.01
C GLU A 854 -14.14 38.35 30.62
N GLU A 855 -15.02 38.26 31.62
CA GLU A 855 -15.51 39.41 32.37
C GLU A 855 -14.38 40.10 33.12
N LEU A 856 -13.49 39.34 33.78
CA LEU A 856 -12.28 39.87 34.41
C LEU A 856 -11.41 40.64 33.41
N GLN A 857 -11.19 40.11 32.21
CA GLN A 857 -10.38 40.79 31.18
C GLN A 857 -11.00 42.10 30.70
N LYS A 858 -12.34 42.18 30.67
CA LYS A 858 -13.08 43.41 30.30
C LYS A 858 -13.08 44.44 31.42
N THR A 859 -13.16 44.00 32.67
CA THR A 859 -13.33 44.86 33.85
C THR A 859 -11.99 45.38 34.39
N LYS A 860 -10.89 44.63 34.25
CA LYS A 860 -9.58 45.05 34.77
C LYS A 860 -8.98 46.22 33.97
N PRO A 861 -8.09 47.03 34.57
CA PRO A 861 -7.32 48.03 33.83
C PRO A 861 -6.48 47.41 32.70
N ALA A 862 -6.30 48.16 31.60
CA ALA A 862 -5.50 47.73 30.45
C ALA A 862 -4.04 47.44 30.83
N ILE A 863 -3.47 48.30 31.68
CA ILE A 863 -2.13 48.13 32.25
C ILE A 863 -2.31 48.05 33.77
N LEU A 864 -2.13 46.85 34.32
CA LEU A 864 -2.22 46.59 35.76
C LEU A 864 -0.88 46.01 36.24
N GLY A 865 -0.16 46.79 37.03
CA GLY A 865 1.07 46.37 37.70
C GLY A 865 0.81 45.68 39.03
N LEU A 866 1.73 44.79 39.43
CA LEU A 866 1.67 44.04 40.69
C LEU A 866 1.49 44.92 41.94
N ASN A 867 2.08 46.12 41.94
CA ASN A 867 2.07 47.03 43.09
C ASN A 867 0.96 48.09 43.04
N ASP A 868 0.17 48.12 41.95
CA ASP A 868 -0.73 49.25 41.67
C ASP A 868 -1.86 49.38 42.69
N TRP A 869 -2.26 48.27 43.31
CA TRP A 869 -3.29 48.20 44.34
C TRP A 869 -2.89 48.91 45.65
N MET A 870 -1.58 49.12 45.90
CA MET A 870 -1.09 49.83 47.08
C MET A 870 -1.16 51.36 46.95
N VAL A 871 -1.60 51.87 45.80
CA VAL A 871 -1.75 53.32 45.53
C VAL A 871 -3.24 53.67 45.55
N ASP A 872 -3.71 54.24 46.65
CA ASP A 872 -5.14 54.51 46.90
C ASP A 872 -5.84 55.35 45.81
N SER A 873 -5.09 56.22 45.11
CA SER A 873 -5.64 57.09 44.05
C SER A 873 -5.79 56.42 42.68
N ARG A 874 -5.34 55.17 42.51
CA ARG A 874 -5.23 54.51 41.20
C ARG A 874 -6.40 53.56 40.94
N TYR A 875 -6.99 53.64 39.74
CA TYR A 875 -8.05 52.73 39.25
C TYR A 875 -9.26 52.59 40.18
N ALA A 876 -9.75 53.70 40.77
CA ALA A 876 -10.82 53.66 41.76
C ALA A 876 -12.15 53.13 41.20
N GLU A 877 -12.48 53.46 39.95
CA GLU A 877 -13.70 52.98 39.28
C GLU A 877 -13.62 51.47 38.98
N GLU A 878 -12.51 51.04 38.39
CA GLU A 878 -12.27 49.63 38.06
C GLU A 878 -12.18 48.77 39.31
N LYS A 879 -11.58 49.29 40.40
CA LYS A 879 -11.54 48.59 41.70
C LYS A 879 -12.93 48.31 42.25
N LYS A 880 -13.88 49.26 42.10
CA LYS A 880 -15.28 49.06 42.51
C LYS A 880 -15.97 48.02 41.63
N ALA A 881 -15.79 48.11 40.31
CA ALA A 881 -16.36 47.13 39.37
C ALA A 881 -15.81 45.71 39.61
N LEU A 882 -14.52 45.58 39.87
CA LEU A 882 -13.88 44.31 40.23
C LEU A 882 -14.42 43.74 41.55
N LEU A 883 -14.70 44.59 42.54
CA LEU A 883 -15.30 44.15 43.80
C LEU A 883 -16.69 43.52 43.58
N ASP A 884 -17.54 44.17 42.78
CA ASP A 884 -18.88 43.68 42.46
C ASP A 884 -18.83 42.35 41.69
N MET A 885 -17.91 42.26 40.72
CA MET A 885 -17.65 41.04 39.94
C MET A 885 -17.17 39.89 40.84
N PHE A 886 -16.12 40.08 41.65
CA PHE A 886 -15.63 39.02 42.55
C PHE A 886 -16.67 38.60 43.59
N SER A 887 -17.48 39.53 44.09
CA SER A 887 -18.58 39.24 45.02
C SER A 887 -19.68 38.40 44.36
N THR A 888 -19.91 38.60 43.06
CA THR A 888 -20.83 37.78 42.27
C THR A 888 -20.26 36.39 42.04
N ASN A 889 -19.00 36.30 41.62
CA ASN A 889 -18.32 35.02 41.36
C ASN A 889 -18.23 34.15 42.63
N ALA A 890 -18.01 34.77 43.80
CA ALA A 890 -17.92 34.08 45.09
C ALA A 890 -19.22 33.37 45.54
N LYS A 891 -20.38 33.67 44.92
CA LYS A 891 -21.64 32.96 45.18
C LYS A 891 -21.62 31.53 44.63
N THR A 892 -20.73 31.25 43.69
CA THR A 892 -20.56 29.92 43.08
C THR A 892 -19.16 29.40 43.34
N SER A 893 -18.95 28.08 43.23
CA SER A 893 -17.65 27.45 43.36
C SER A 893 -17.38 26.60 42.13
N TYR A 894 -16.22 26.80 41.51
CA TYR A 894 -15.78 26.02 40.38
C TYR A 894 -15.49 24.56 40.76
N VAL A 895 -14.99 24.30 41.98
CA VAL A 895 -14.79 22.93 42.48
C VAL A 895 -16.13 22.22 42.70
N LYS A 896 -17.14 22.91 43.24
CA LYS A 896 -18.50 22.36 43.35
C LYS A 896 -19.10 22.11 41.96
N ALA A 897 -18.93 23.04 41.04
CA ALA A 897 -19.35 22.87 39.66
C ALA A 897 -18.73 21.62 39.03
N PHE A 898 -17.42 21.41 39.23
CA PHE A 898 -16.73 20.24 38.74
C PHE A 898 -17.34 18.94 39.27
N LYS A 899 -17.61 18.86 40.58
CA LYS A 899 -18.21 17.67 41.21
C LYS A 899 -19.62 17.39 40.70
N VAL A 900 -20.45 18.43 40.59
CA VAL A 900 -21.82 18.31 40.06
C VAL A 900 -21.80 17.82 38.61
N ASN A 901 -21.03 18.48 37.75
CA ASN A 901 -20.98 18.11 36.33
C ASN A 901 -20.32 16.76 36.10
N ARG A 902 -19.39 16.32 36.97
CA ARG A 902 -18.90 14.94 36.98
C ARG A 902 -20.03 13.95 37.26
N ALA A 903 -20.83 14.17 38.30
CA ALA A 903 -21.96 13.30 38.63
C ALA A 903 -22.99 13.23 37.49
N LEU A 904 -23.27 14.37 36.85
CA LEU A 904 -24.14 14.42 35.67
C LEU A 904 -23.50 13.73 34.45
N ALA A 905 -22.20 13.91 34.23
CA ALA A 905 -21.48 13.30 33.12
C ALA A 905 -21.45 11.77 33.19
N GLU A 906 -21.39 11.17 34.40
CA GLU A 906 -21.50 9.72 34.55
C GLU A 906 -22.83 9.18 33.99
N SER A 907 -23.95 9.91 34.18
CA SER A 907 -25.23 9.51 33.57
C SER A 907 -25.17 9.53 32.03
N VAL A 908 -24.45 10.49 31.44
CA VAL A 908 -24.25 10.56 29.99
C VAL A 908 -23.38 9.41 29.48
N ILE A 909 -22.40 8.96 30.28
CA ILE A 909 -21.56 7.82 29.96
C ILE A 909 -22.35 6.52 30.04
N ASP A 910 -23.15 6.34 31.08
CA ASP A 910 -23.93 5.12 31.33
C ASP A 910 -25.05 4.95 30.29
N ASP A 911 -25.86 5.99 30.09
CA ASP A 911 -26.95 5.95 29.11
C ASP A 911 -26.39 5.99 27.69
N GLY A 912 -25.42 6.87 27.42
CA GLY A 912 -24.73 6.99 26.14
C GLY A 912 -25.51 7.71 25.04
N PHE A 913 -24.77 8.05 23.98
CA PHE A 913 -25.32 8.55 22.72
C PHE A 913 -25.34 7.45 21.67
N ALA A 914 -26.34 7.50 20.78
CA ALA A 914 -26.42 6.63 19.62
C ALA A 914 -26.52 7.44 18.33
N TYR A 915 -26.12 6.80 17.23
CA TYR A 915 -26.33 7.32 15.89
C TYR A 915 -27.83 7.37 15.60
N ALA A 916 -28.31 8.51 15.13
CA ALA A 916 -29.73 8.72 14.84
C ALA A 916 -30.07 8.46 13.36
N GLY A 917 -29.07 8.57 12.48
CA GLY A 917 -29.26 8.67 11.04
C GLY A 917 -28.55 9.89 10.48
N TYR A 918 -29.03 10.44 9.38
CA TYR A 918 -28.40 11.55 8.68
C TYR A 918 -29.42 12.39 7.90
N THR A 919 -28.99 13.53 7.37
CA THR A 919 -29.74 14.28 6.34
C THR A 919 -29.36 13.81 4.95
N ASP A 920 -30.29 13.55 4.06
CA ASP A 920 -29.99 13.13 2.69
C ASP A 920 -29.45 14.30 1.82
N HIS A 921 -29.25 14.05 0.53
CA HIS A 921 -28.81 15.04 -0.46
C HIS A 921 -29.71 16.30 -0.57
N THR A 922 -30.98 16.20 -0.16
CA THR A 922 -31.94 17.32 -0.13
C THR A 922 -31.96 18.05 1.22
N GLY A 923 -31.29 17.49 2.23
CA GLY A 923 -31.38 17.96 3.61
C GLY A 923 -32.51 17.30 4.42
N SER A 924 -33.22 16.32 3.85
CA SER A 924 -34.33 15.62 4.50
C SER A 924 -33.84 14.57 5.49
N LEU A 925 -34.58 14.35 6.57
CA LEU A 925 -34.20 13.41 7.63
C LEU A 925 -34.35 11.94 7.20
N VAL A 926 -33.26 11.17 7.32
CA VAL A 926 -33.23 9.71 7.20
C VAL A 926 -32.83 9.15 8.56
N LEU A 927 -33.82 8.67 9.33
CA LEU A 927 -33.63 8.24 10.73
C LEU A 927 -33.80 6.74 10.91
N LEU A 928 -33.01 6.19 11.84
CA LEU A 928 -33.21 4.85 12.36
C LEU A 928 -34.49 4.78 13.20
N GLU A 929 -35.16 3.62 13.24
CA GLU A 929 -36.43 3.45 13.98
C GLU A 929 -36.32 3.78 15.47
N GLU A 930 -35.19 3.44 16.10
CA GLU A 930 -34.96 3.75 17.51
C GLU A 930 -34.83 5.27 17.76
N ALA A 931 -34.21 5.99 16.83
CA ALA A 931 -34.00 7.43 16.92
C ALA A 931 -35.30 8.23 16.78
N LYS A 932 -36.33 7.66 16.14
CA LYS A 932 -37.66 8.29 16.06
C LYS A 932 -38.32 8.48 17.42
N LYS A 933 -37.88 7.78 18.47
CA LYS A 933 -38.36 7.96 19.85
C LYS A 933 -37.70 9.14 20.57
N ALA A 934 -36.59 9.66 20.05
CA ALA A 934 -35.89 10.81 20.64
C ALA A 934 -36.70 12.10 20.48
N SER A 935 -36.50 13.05 21.40
CA SER A 935 -37.09 14.39 21.34
C SER A 935 -36.20 15.43 20.66
N VAL A 936 -34.89 15.20 20.67
CA VAL A 936 -33.86 16.10 20.14
C VAL A 936 -32.82 15.30 19.36
N LEU A 937 -32.47 15.79 18.17
CA LEU A 937 -31.35 15.28 17.38
C LEU A 937 -30.24 16.31 17.32
N TYR A 938 -29.03 15.83 17.48
CA TYR A 938 -27.83 16.63 17.49
C TYR A 938 -26.97 16.36 16.26
N GLY A 939 -26.34 17.40 15.75
CA GLY A 939 -25.42 17.31 14.63
C GLY A 939 -24.72 18.64 14.42
N ALA A 940 -23.76 18.68 13.51
CA ALA A 940 -23.09 19.92 13.15
C ALA A 940 -23.84 20.56 11.97
N SER A 941 -24.41 21.76 12.15
CA SER A 941 -25.11 22.47 11.07
C SER A 941 -24.21 22.69 9.83
N ASP A 942 -22.92 22.85 10.12
CA ASP A 942 -21.79 22.93 9.19
C ASP A 942 -20.70 22.02 9.73
N LEU A 943 -20.03 21.27 8.87
CA LEU A 943 -18.98 20.30 9.24
C LEU A 943 -17.79 20.94 9.97
N SER A 944 -17.57 22.24 9.76
CA SER A 944 -16.56 23.04 10.48
C SER A 944 -16.97 23.45 11.90
N LYS A 945 -18.26 23.40 12.23
CA LYS A 945 -18.80 23.83 13.53
C LYS A 945 -18.92 22.66 14.51
N GLY A 946 -19.10 23.01 15.79
CA GLY A 946 -19.46 22.04 16.83
C GLY A 946 -20.85 21.45 16.60
N ALA A 947 -21.07 20.22 17.02
CA ALA A 947 -22.41 19.65 17.08
C ALA A 947 -23.30 20.39 18.09
N THR A 948 -24.51 20.73 17.68
CA THR A 948 -25.55 21.37 18.51
C THR A 948 -26.87 20.65 18.33
N ALA A 949 -27.91 21.04 19.08
CA ALA A 949 -29.26 20.63 18.73
C ALA A 949 -29.60 21.18 17.34
N LEU A 950 -30.05 20.32 16.43
CA LEU A 950 -30.44 20.72 15.07
C LEU A 950 -31.92 20.47 14.82
N TYR A 951 -32.47 19.43 15.44
CA TYR A 951 -33.89 19.10 15.30
C TYR A 951 -34.52 18.86 16.65
N ARG A 952 -35.72 19.38 16.82
CA ARG A 952 -36.53 19.21 18.02
C ARG A 952 -37.96 18.88 17.64
N LYS A 953 -38.57 17.94 18.35
CA LYS A 953 -39.99 17.62 18.17
C LYS A 953 -40.89 18.71 18.71
N LEU A 954 -41.97 18.99 17.99
CA LEU A 954 -43.05 19.90 18.42
C LEU A 954 -43.83 19.37 19.65
N ALA A 955 -43.97 18.05 19.74
CA ALA A 955 -44.56 17.35 20.88
C ALA A 955 -43.89 15.98 21.05
N SER A 956 -43.82 15.46 22.27
CA SER A 956 -43.13 14.19 22.59
C SER A 956 -43.58 12.99 21.76
N ASN A 957 -44.83 13.01 21.26
CA ASN A 957 -45.43 11.95 20.44
C ASN A 957 -45.60 12.34 18.95
N SER A 958 -45.12 13.51 18.52
CA SER A 958 -45.18 13.90 17.10
C SER A 958 -44.02 13.28 16.31
N ASN A 959 -44.25 13.03 15.02
CA ASN A 959 -43.20 12.71 14.05
C ASN A 959 -42.68 13.97 13.33
N ASP A 960 -43.23 15.14 13.66
CA ASP A 960 -42.84 16.41 13.06
C ASP A 960 -41.63 17.01 13.78
N TRP A 961 -40.58 17.24 13.01
CA TRP A 961 -39.31 17.80 13.45
C TRP A 961 -39.18 19.25 12.99
N ASN A 962 -38.88 20.16 13.92
CA ASN A 962 -38.50 21.53 13.60
C ASN A 962 -36.98 21.62 13.49
N SER A 963 -36.48 22.14 12.36
CA SER A 963 -35.06 22.42 12.14
C SER A 963 -34.64 23.77 12.73
N GLU A 964 -33.54 23.79 13.48
CA GLU A 964 -32.92 25.01 14.01
C GLU A 964 -31.93 25.59 12.99
N GLY A 965 -32.46 26.14 11.88
CA GLY A 965 -31.68 26.84 10.85
C GLY A 965 -31.34 26.00 9.61
N ARG A 966 -30.36 26.48 8.82
CA ARG A 966 -29.92 25.82 7.59
C ARG A 966 -28.97 24.67 7.92
N ILE A 967 -29.27 23.48 7.42
CA ILE A 967 -28.54 22.24 7.71
C ILE A 967 -27.97 21.71 6.39
N ASN A 968 -26.69 21.34 6.41
CA ASN A 968 -26.03 20.80 5.23
C ASN A 968 -26.54 19.38 4.90
N PRO A 969 -26.58 19.00 3.61
CA PRO A 969 -26.79 17.60 3.20
C PRO A 969 -25.73 16.67 3.80
N PHE A 970 -26.08 15.40 3.98
CA PHE A 970 -25.20 14.36 4.55
C PHE A 970 -24.66 14.67 5.94
N THR A 971 -25.40 15.43 6.74
CA THR A 971 -25.05 15.71 8.13
C THR A 971 -25.43 14.50 8.99
N PRO A 972 -24.48 13.79 9.63
CA PRO A 972 -24.82 12.73 10.55
C PRO A 972 -25.43 13.30 11.83
N LEU A 973 -26.43 12.59 12.34
CA LEU A 973 -27.18 12.96 13.52
C LEU A 973 -26.96 11.93 14.62
N ILE A 974 -26.96 12.40 15.86
CA ILE A 974 -26.88 11.58 17.07
C ILE A 974 -27.98 11.99 18.04
N TYR A 975 -28.36 11.09 18.94
CA TYR A 975 -29.32 11.39 19.99
C TYR A 975 -28.86 10.82 21.32
N PHE A 976 -29.27 11.47 22.40
CA PHE A 976 -29.05 10.98 23.75
C PHE A 976 -30.10 9.93 24.09
N LYS A 977 -29.69 8.73 24.50
CA LYS A 977 -30.63 7.64 24.82
C LYS A 977 -31.25 7.78 26.21
N GLY A 978 -30.62 8.56 27.09
CA GLY A 978 -31.00 8.73 28.48
C GLY A 978 -32.06 9.79 28.72
N ASP A 979 -32.31 10.05 30.00
CA ASP A 979 -33.26 11.04 30.48
C ASP A 979 -32.56 12.05 31.39
N ARG A 980 -32.43 13.30 30.91
CA ARG A 980 -31.75 14.38 31.64
C ARG A 980 -32.37 14.63 33.02
N LYS A 981 -33.68 14.41 33.19
CA LYS A 981 -34.35 14.57 34.48
C LYS A 981 -33.91 13.50 35.49
N LYS A 982 -33.72 12.26 35.04
CA LYS A 982 -33.16 11.19 35.87
C LYS A 982 -31.71 11.48 36.26
N SER A 983 -30.93 12.06 35.35
CA SER A 983 -29.56 12.52 35.64
C SER A 983 -29.52 13.50 36.81
N PHE A 984 -30.43 14.49 36.85
CA PHE A 984 -30.53 15.43 37.98
C PHE A 984 -30.87 14.74 39.28
N GLN A 985 -31.86 13.84 39.29
CA GLN A 985 -32.27 13.10 40.48
C GLN A 985 -31.13 12.25 41.04
N MET A 986 -30.36 11.61 40.16
CA MET A 986 -29.21 10.81 40.54
C MET A 986 -28.08 11.69 41.12
N ALA A 987 -27.75 12.80 40.47
CA ALA A 987 -26.72 13.73 40.95
C ALA A 987 -27.10 14.39 42.28
N SER A 988 -28.36 14.81 42.42
CA SER A 988 -28.94 15.37 43.66
C SER A 988 -28.79 14.40 44.83
N LYS A 989 -29.16 13.13 44.63
CA LYS A 989 -29.04 12.08 45.65
C LYS A 989 -27.59 11.74 45.98
N LEU A 990 -26.70 11.70 44.97
CA LEU A 990 -25.29 11.35 45.16
C LEU A 990 -24.53 12.41 45.95
N LEU A 991 -24.84 13.68 45.72
CA LEU A 991 -24.11 14.82 46.28
C LEU A 991 -24.77 15.44 47.51
N ASP A 992 -25.93 14.94 47.93
CA ASP A 992 -26.74 15.49 49.02
C ASP A 992 -27.09 16.98 48.77
N MET A 993 -27.58 17.27 47.56
CA MET A 993 -27.94 18.61 47.09
C MET A 993 -29.38 18.63 46.57
N THR A 994 -30.07 19.75 46.68
CA THR A 994 -31.39 19.93 46.03
C THR A 994 -31.25 20.01 44.50
N GLU A 995 -32.30 19.67 43.76
CA GLU A 995 -32.27 19.77 42.28
C GLU A 995 -31.96 21.19 41.79
N GLU A 996 -32.44 22.23 42.50
CA GLU A 996 -32.14 23.63 42.17
C GLU A 996 -30.67 23.98 42.39
N GLU A 997 -30.04 23.45 43.44
CA GLU A 997 -28.60 23.61 43.65
C GLU A 997 -27.76 22.88 42.59
N VAL A 998 -28.22 21.71 42.11
CA VAL A 998 -27.57 20.99 41.01
C VAL A 998 -27.69 21.78 39.70
N LYS A 999 -28.87 22.33 39.40
CA LYS A 999 -29.11 23.17 38.21
C LYS A 999 -28.22 24.41 38.19
N LEU A 1000 -27.93 25.02 39.34
CA LEU A 1000 -27.04 26.19 39.43
C LEU A 1000 -25.65 25.92 38.83
N TYR A 1001 -25.19 24.67 38.87
CA TYR A 1001 -23.86 24.29 38.42
C TYR A 1001 -23.84 23.52 37.10
N ALA A 1002 -24.98 23.01 36.63
CA ALA A 1002 -25.06 22.11 35.50
C ALA A 1002 -24.64 22.77 34.18
N VAL A 1003 -23.95 22.02 33.32
CA VAL A 1003 -23.63 22.46 31.96
C VAL A 1003 -24.89 22.61 31.11
N PRO A 1004 -24.90 23.51 30.09
CA PRO A 1004 -26.10 23.86 29.32
C PRO A 1004 -26.88 22.68 28.72
N PHE A 1005 -26.19 21.59 28.37
CA PHE A 1005 -26.82 20.36 27.87
C PHE A 1005 -27.89 19.82 28.82
N PHE A 1006 -27.68 19.85 30.13
CA PHE A 1006 -28.65 19.37 31.11
C PHE A 1006 -29.74 20.41 31.40
N LEU A 1007 -29.51 21.69 31.13
CA LEU A 1007 -30.45 22.78 31.42
C LEU A 1007 -31.48 23.02 30.31
N THR A 1008 -31.19 22.55 29.10
CA THR A 1008 -32.12 22.62 27.99
C THR A 1008 -33.04 21.39 28.07
N ASP A 1009 -34.36 21.59 28.08
CA ASP A 1009 -35.33 20.54 27.74
C ASP A 1009 -35.31 20.35 26.23
#